data_AF-A0A3E3K2Q7-F1
#
_entry.id   AF-A0A3E3K2Q7-F1
#
_cell.length_a   1.000
_cell.length_b   1.000
_cell.length_c   1.000
_cell.angle_alpha   90.00
_cell.angle_beta   90.00
_cell.angle_gamma   90.00
#
_symmetry.space_group_name_H-M   'P 1'
#
loop_
_entity.id
_entity.type
_entity.pdbx_description
1 polymer ?
#
loop_
_entity_poly.entity_id
_entity_poly.type
_entity_poly.pdbx_seq_one_letter_code
_entity_poly.pdbx_strand_id
1 'polypeptide(L)'
;MDFFDTNMKELEMLFEDDDTISEMESIVAEIKKYDVYDILARISGLNLMPQNQNKSILLDGLIAVILRDKEEEYSSNYKMSSGKFRRLIEQLNNTNLAMSIDPNENTFVQNIMLMDNHTVFNGIDNTPAYNLQMLIDILFYYQNNFPEEYLQKVGKVIMMVLEMSDELAYRINVRGTEIVSDEGKRVILPDSSRIKEFASYVVFDEQRVQRSLKDYNDLLDDIIMPFGTGVIGSMSNRPFYCKPFIRNAKEKTIVLLNVSLLPVFVFFQSLRIAEEFEIKDKVVRRYNDYIWRDCNKSLKVLGHHKIRENLIGVELLNNDYYKERIVTVYNNELMLVVFVCDDAYNYTKDTMHDEYPDERHSLIFEERVKYYCEKMQEATSDIDDFYCMVILSGIGRGIGLKAINKLSLFEVIKLNPFELHCISVNERKEENFLPRYIRAKSKLKTNMPNLFSELNAVSIYTSNEHSFYLSDDFNPSETILYIAPGDSVDYINQAIEKENAILVESYEDGWKTRVESCDKIRNMYTESEWGETKKSSICICFSNCNIWITSDEIVEELDINLYFSIMDTLSYWLAECKVIIENMEMYDTLYHFNVVLDGDKKTYYYAPTEDIALFDLVSIEGCGRHYNLIWSPKAFGQMSCKTNAKEKELCQIVLDVLKKNTFTPYDYTEDIKKIFDNPMKKKFFSSDIEVIPYLKPIVFGNNRIVHGEDEDYLLDIIGKTVLETGKWGYGIIPDSDRTKIANDVVGMLFGMLQNEIQQLSPNNLVEIIYFDLEETLYRVMIVEKRYACDLACYPEKEEQYMKDYNDLNRTSLALKFMMEYVAAKPPKGKKVLGIGKYEYILAICSLIIDWAYKNDLFYYNIFNTPIEILKSDRIGMKRNEFENMYQYGDMYRREQLYYNSSGDFRKKYTIYQEDYSTALDEAFLSDYGYTFGQFCNVIMGMINYSNEREHDEVFVENTDSLIEYLLNFNIDLTSEVVTQVIGNISLTERKDFLKLPSKFRKEDVYPWRFNRAYSFNRRPVIIRGDDVIWGNRQLYHMLLYVTNLIYDGRLSTKDNKMATLIGRISDNRGRLFNQLIVDMLSDMGVFRVEPNVKKINKKLIADENGNTLGDIDVLIIDGEMHHVYVAEVKDFNFSRNPYEIQAEYLRMFVDGEKKCYATKHNRRVNWVREHIEDLKMQYGLDNVAWKISGLFIVSEPLISTQVYRQDIEVISKAELSVERIRSIR
;
A
#
# COMPACT_ATOMS: atom_id res chain seq x y z
N MET A 1 2.08 36.19 -21.58
CA MET A 1 3.14 35.27 -22.01
C MET A 1 4.02 35.85 -23.11
N ASP A 2 3.65 36.97 -23.77
CA ASP A 2 4.66 37.78 -24.50
C ASP A 2 5.86 38.18 -23.64
N PHE A 3 5.69 38.21 -22.31
CA PHE A 3 6.77 38.43 -21.34
C PHE A 3 7.60 37.16 -21.02
N PHE A 4 7.12 35.95 -21.29
CA PHE A 4 7.82 34.69 -20.96
C PHE A 4 8.50 34.05 -22.17
N ASP A 5 7.88 34.04 -23.36
CA ASP A 5 8.51 33.55 -24.60
C ASP A 5 9.68 34.45 -25.05
N THR A 6 9.53 35.76 -24.87
CA THR A 6 10.62 36.72 -25.10
C THR A 6 11.75 36.49 -24.08
N ASN A 7 11.42 36.19 -22.82
CA ASN A 7 12.41 35.88 -21.78
C ASN A 7 13.12 34.53 -21.99
N MET A 8 12.46 33.50 -22.56
CA MET A 8 13.08 32.19 -22.83
C MET A 8 14.12 32.25 -23.95
N LYS A 9 13.82 32.96 -25.04
CA LYS A 9 14.84 33.25 -26.08
C LYS A 9 15.94 34.18 -25.57
N GLU A 10 15.61 35.15 -24.71
CA GLU A 10 16.60 35.98 -24.02
C GLU A 10 17.45 35.17 -23.00
N LEU A 11 16.89 34.11 -22.38
CA LEU A 11 17.58 33.16 -21.49
C LEU A 11 18.51 32.20 -22.25
N GLU A 12 18.09 31.67 -23.39
CA GLU A 12 18.97 30.87 -24.26
C GLU A 12 20.16 31.72 -24.76
N MET A 13 19.90 32.97 -25.16
CA MET A 13 20.95 33.95 -25.52
C MET A 13 21.86 34.35 -24.35
N LEU A 14 21.43 34.11 -23.10
CA LEU A 14 22.19 34.37 -21.88
C LEU A 14 23.23 33.28 -21.59
N PHE A 15 22.98 32.03 -22.03
CA PHE A 15 23.86 30.88 -21.75
C PHE A 15 24.77 30.50 -22.92
N GLU A 16 24.34 30.78 -24.16
CA GLU A 16 25.12 30.55 -25.38
C GLU A 16 25.40 31.88 -26.11
N ASP A 17 26.03 32.80 -25.38
CA ASP A 17 26.44 34.11 -25.87
C ASP A 17 27.69 34.06 -26.77
N ASP A 18 28.03 35.20 -27.40
CA ASP A 18 29.22 35.34 -28.26
C ASP A 18 30.52 34.95 -27.52
N ASP A 19 30.58 35.20 -26.20
CA ASP A 19 31.71 34.83 -25.35
C ASP A 19 31.82 33.30 -25.21
N THR A 20 30.71 32.61 -24.94
CA THR A 20 30.65 31.14 -24.88
C THR A 20 31.07 30.49 -26.20
N ILE A 21 30.58 31.02 -27.33
CA ILE A 21 30.97 30.53 -28.66
C ILE A 21 32.47 30.76 -28.89
N SER A 22 33.00 31.94 -28.56
CA SER A 22 34.42 32.27 -28.67
C SER A 22 35.30 31.34 -27.81
N GLU A 23 34.86 31.00 -26.60
CA GLU A 23 35.52 30.03 -25.73
C GLU A 23 35.54 28.63 -26.35
N MET A 24 34.42 28.16 -26.92
CA MET A 24 34.37 26.88 -27.64
C MET A 24 35.22 26.90 -28.92
N GLU A 25 35.30 28.01 -29.65
CA GLU A 25 36.19 28.15 -30.81
C GLU A 25 37.67 28.05 -30.42
N SER A 26 38.05 28.57 -29.25
CA SER A 26 39.39 28.39 -28.69
C SER A 26 39.70 26.92 -28.40
N ILE A 27 38.73 26.16 -27.87
CA ILE A 27 38.82 24.71 -27.67
C ILE A 27 39.01 24.01 -29.03
N VAL A 28 38.19 24.34 -30.03
CA VAL A 28 38.25 23.75 -31.38
C VAL A 28 39.57 24.06 -32.09
N ALA A 29 40.15 25.24 -31.90
CA ALA A 29 41.47 25.60 -32.43
C ALA A 29 42.59 24.69 -31.90
N GLU A 30 42.50 24.22 -30.65
CA GLU A 30 43.41 23.18 -30.14
C GLU A 30 43.07 21.80 -30.70
N ILE A 31 41.79 21.45 -30.87
CA ILE A 31 41.34 20.17 -31.45
C ILE A 31 41.87 19.98 -32.87
N LYS A 32 41.96 21.04 -33.70
CA LYS A 32 42.51 20.99 -35.08
C LYS A 32 43.92 20.39 -35.19
N LYS A 33 44.67 20.31 -34.09
CA LYS A 33 46.02 19.71 -34.04
C LYS A 33 46.00 18.18 -33.88
N TYR A 34 44.84 17.56 -33.71
CA TYR A 34 44.68 16.13 -33.40
C TYR A 34 43.66 15.46 -34.33
N ASP A 35 43.57 14.13 -34.22
CA ASP A 35 42.56 13.32 -34.90
C ASP A 35 41.15 13.66 -34.38
N VAL A 36 40.35 14.33 -35.20
CA VAL A 36 38.99 14.78 -34.85
C VAL A 36 38.06 13.62 -34.53
N TYR A 37 38.21 12.46 -35.18
CA TYR A 37 37.36 11.30 -34.93
C TYR A 37 37.68 10.66 -33.58
N ASP A 38 38.95 10.62 -33.16
CA ASP A 38 39.36 10.20 -31.81
C ASP A 38 38.78 11.15 -30.74
N ILE A 39 38.69 12.45 -31.03
CA ILE A 39 38.11 13.45 -30.12
C ILE A 39 36.59 13.33 -30.04
N LEU A 40 35.90 13.28 -31.18
CA LEU A 40 34.45 13.07 -31.23
C LEU A 40 34.06 11.79 -30.48
N ALA A 41 34.74 10.67 -30.73
CA ALA A 41 34.50 9.42 -30.01
C ALA A 41 34.69 9.56 -28.48
N ARG A 42 35.71 10.30 -28.02
CA ARG A 42 35.91 10.53 -26.58
C ARG A 42 34.84 11.41 -25.96
N ILE A 43 34.38 12.45 -26.66
CA ILE A 43 33.30 13.34 -26.18
C ILE A 43 32.01 12.53 -26.09
N SER A 44 31.65 11.85 -27.18
CA SER A 44 30.45 11.01 -27.27
C SER A 44 30.44 9.86 -26.25
N GLY A 45 31.59 9.24 -25.99
CA GLY A 45 31.72 8.20 -24.97
C GLY A 45 31.42 8.68 -23.55
N LEU A 46 31.51 9.98 -23.25
CA LEU A 46 31.15 10.51 -21.93
C LEU A 46 29.64 10.47 -21.67
N ASN A 47 28.80 10.43 -22.71
CA ASN A 47 27.35 10.24 -22.59
C ASN A 47 26.96 8.82 -22.13
N LEU A 48 27.91 7.87 -22.08
CA LEU A 48 27.70 6.53 -21.51
C LEU A 48 27.76 6.49 -19.97
N MET A 49 28.00 7.64 -19.33
CA MET A 49 28.08 7.75 -17.87
C MET A 49 26.78 8.32 -17.30
N PRO A 50 26.15 7.66 -16.30
CA PRO A 50 24.97 8.20 -15.62
C PRO A 50 25.18 9.62 -15.07
N GLN A 51 26.37 9.90 -14.54
CA GLN A 51 26.72 11.21 -13.98
C GLN A 51 26.73 12.33 -15.03
N ASN A 52 26.80 11.99 -16.32
CA ASN A 52 26.84 12.95 -17.41
C ASN A 52 25.51 13.11 -18.17
N GLN A 53 24.44 12.44 -17.75
CA GLN A 53 23.15 12.43 -18.45
C GLN A 53 22.60 13.84 -18.74
N ASN A 54 22.46 14.69 -17.73
CA ASN A 54 22.02 16.09 -17.88
C ASN A 54 23.08 17.03 -18.45
N LYS A 55 24.33 16.57 -18.56
CA LYS A 55 25.48 17.36 -19.01
C LYS A 55 25.73 17.19 -20.50
N SER A 56 24.90 16.39 -21.19
CA SER A 56 24.98 16.19 -22.64
C SER A 56 24.95 17.51 -23.39
N ILE A 57 24.24 18.52 -22.89
CA ILE A 57 24.14 19.85 -23.50
C ILE A 57 25.49 20.52 -23.77
N LEU A 58 26.46 20.36 -22.86
CA LEU A 58 27.83 20.84 -23.02
C LEU A 58 28.57 20.07 -24.10
N LEU A 59 28.43 18.74 -24.07
CA LEU A 59 29.10 17.82 -25.00
C LEU A 59 28.56 18.00 -26.43
N ASP A 60 27.24 18.13 -26.55
CA ASP A 60 26.51 18.35 -27.79
C ASP A 60 26.83 19.72 -28.39
N GLY A 61 26.94 20.76 -27.56
CA GLY A 61 27.44 22.07 -27.97
C GLY A 61 28.84 22.00 -28.60
N LEU A 62 29.80 21.36 -27.92
CA LEU A 62 31.16 21.20 -28.45
C LEU A 62 31.18 20.37 -29.75
N ILE A 63 30.39 19.29 -29.83
CA ILE A 63 30.24 18.50 -31.07
C ILE A 63 29.73 19.39 -32.21
N ALA A 64 28.71 20.21 -31.97
CA ALA A 64 28.14 21.10 -32.98
C ALA A 64 29.17 22.13 -33.51
N VAL A 65 30.00 22.72 -32.64
CA VAL A 65 31.07 23.63 -33.07
C VAL A 65 32.14 22.90 -33.89
N ILE A 66 32.49 21.65 -33.53
CA ILE A 66 33.44 20.83 -34.31
C ILE A 66 32.90 20.57 -35.73
N LEU A 67 31.61 20.21 -35.85
CA LEU A 67 30.97 19.85 -37.11
C LEU A 67 30.68 21.04 -38.04
N ARG A 68 30.64 22.26 -37.50
CA ARG A 68 30.49 23.50 -38.26
C ARG A 68 31.60 23.68 -39.30
N ASP A 69 32.84 23.38 -38.90
CA ASP A 69 34.03 23.54 -39.73
C ASP A 69 34.13 22.38 -40.73
N LYS A 70 34.82 22.59 -41.85
CA LYS A 70 34.96 21.55 -42.89
C LYS A 70 35.94 20.46 -42.45
N GLU A 71 35.74 19.22 -42.93
CA GLU A 71 36.61 18.09 -42.58
C GLU A 71 38.09 18.38 -42.91
N GLU A 72 38.37 19.11 -44.01
CA GLU A 72 39.75 19.41 -44.42
C GLU A 72 40.51 20.31 -43.43
N GLU A 73 39.80 21.00 -42.54
CA GLU A 73 40.41 21.80 -41.48
C GLU A 73 41.01 20.93 -40.35
N TYR A 74 40.62 19.65 -40.29
CA TYR A 74 41.11 18.65 -39.34
C TYR A 74 42.09 17.67 -40.02
N SER A 75 43.25 18.18 -40.43
CA SER A 75 44.23 17.40 -41.21
C SER A 75 45.16 16.48 -40.39
N SER A 76 45.09 16.54 -39.06
CA SER A 76 45.98 15.78 -38.16
C SER A 76 45.44 14.38 -37.87
N ASN A 77 46.34 13.40 -37.76
CA ASN A 77 46.03 12.05 -37.27
C ASN A 77 46.66 11.79 -35.88
N TYR A 78 47.16 12.82 -35.19
CA TYR A 78 47.77 12.66 -33.86
C TYR A 78 46.70 12.45 -32.80
N LYS A 79 46.79 11.39 -32.01
CA LYS A 79 45.89 11.18 -30.86
C LYS A 79 46.25 12.10 -29.70
N MET A 80 45.23 12.69 -29.07
CA MET A 80 45.42 13.57 -27.93
C MET A 80 45.73 12.79 -26.65
N SER A 81 46.68 13.31 -25.85
CA SER A 81 46.98 12.76 -24.52
C SER A 81 45.84 13.03 -23.54
N SER A 82 45.56 12.10 -22.63
CA SER A 82 44.47 12.25 -21.64
C SER A 82 44.57 13.51 -20.77
N GLY A 83 45.78 13.95 -20.42
CA GLY A 83 45.98 15.18 -19.64
C GLY A 83 45.58 16.46 -20.40
N LYS A 84 45.71 16.46 -21.74
CA LYS A 84 45.23 17.56 -22.59
C LYS A 84 43.72 17.50 -22.77
N PHE A 85 43.18 16.30 -23.02
CA PHE A 85 41.73 16.10 -23.12
C PHE A 85 41.00 16.57 -21.85
N ARG A 86 41.53 16.24 -20.66
CA ARG A 86 41.00 16.73 -19.38
C ARG A 86 40.99 18.26 -19.28
N ARG A 87 42.01 18.95 -19.81
CA ARG A 87 42.03 20.43 -19.83
C ARG A 87 40.98 21.02 -20.77
N LEU A 88 40.71 20.39 -21.91
CA LEU A 88 39.66 20.85 -22.83
C LEU A 88 38.27 20.74 -22.19
N ILE A 89 37.98 19.62 -21.53
CA ILE A 89 36.71 19.44 -20.82
C ILE A 89 36.60 20.38 -19.62
N GLU A 90 37.70 20.65 -18.91
CA GLU A 90 37.70 21.67 -17.86
C GLU A 90 37.45 23.07 -18.43
N GLN A 91 37.96 23.41 -19.61
CA GLN A 91 37.61 24.66 -20.29
C GLN A 91 36.12 24.71 -20.63
N LEU A 92 35.57 23.63 -21.18
CA LEU A 92 34.13 23.51 -21.48
C LEU A 92 33.27 23.70 -20.22
N ASN A 93 33.65 23.08 -19.10
CA ASN A 93 32.98 23.21 -17.81
C ASN A 93 32.97 24.63 -17.22
N ASN A 94 33.82 25.53 -17.72
CA ASN A 94 33.89 26.92 -17.26
C ASN A 94 33.15 27.91 -18.19
N THR A 95 32.54 27.41 -19.28
CA THR A 95 31.71 28.22 -20.18
C THR A 95 30.36 28.58 -19.52
N ASN A 96 29.69 29.65 -20.00
CA ASN A 96 28.36 30.02 -19.47
C ASN A 96 27.29 28.93 -19.76
N LEU A 97 27.51 28.07 -20.76
CA LEU A 97 26.63 26.94 -21.07
C LEU A 97 26.52 25.95 -19.90
N ALA A 98 27.50 25.90 -18.98
CA ALA A 98 27.39 25.05 -17.79
C ALA A 98 26.22 25.46 -16.87
N MET A 99 25.79 26.72 -16.94
CA MET A 99 24.68 27.24 -16.14
C MET A 99 23.30 26.84 -16.67
N SER A 100 23.21 26.32 -17.92
CA SER A 100 21.96 25.85 -18.51
C SER A 100 21.65 24.37 -18.24
N ILE A 101 22.56 23.65 -17.57
CA ILE A 101 22.30 22.26 -17.16
C ILE A 101 21.16 22.26 -16.13
N ASP A 102 20.08 21.54 -16.38
CA ASP A 102 19.02 21.32 -15.40
C ASP A 102 19.21 19.96 -14.68
N PRO A 103 18.56 19.75 -13.52
CA PRO A 103 18.45 18.42 -12.93
C PRO A 103 17.83 17.43 -13.93
N ASN A 104 18.22 16.15 -13.83
CA ASN A 104 17.58 15.13 -14.66
C ASN A 104 16.10 15.02 -14.31
N GLU A 105 15.25 14.80 -15.32
CA GLU A 105 13.83 14.45 -15.14
C GLU A 105 13.49 13.06 -15.74
N ASN A 106 14.49 12.32 -16.22
CA ASN A 106 14.34 10.96 -16.74
C ASN A 106 15.35 9.99 -16.09
N THR A 107 15.00 8.70 -16.08
CA THR A 107 15.94 7.63 -15.69
C THR A 107 17.06 7.48 -16.71
N PHE A 108 18.27 7.10 -16.29
CA PHE A 108 19.41 6.98 -17.21
C PHE A 108 19.19 5.94 -18.32
N VAL A 109 18.55 4.81 -17.98
CA VAL A 109 18.17 3.78 -18.94
C VAL A 109 16.76 3.26 -18.67
N GLN A 110 16.12 2.70 -19.69
CA GLN A 110 14.79 2.10 -19.61
C GLN A 110 14.64 0.90 -20.56
N ASN A 111 13.76 -0.04 -20.21
CA ASN A 111 13.43 -1.19 -21.06
C ASN A 111 12.46 -0.78 -22.18
N ILE A 112 12.71 -1.27 -23.40
CA ILE A 112 11.82 -1.21 -24.56
C ILE A 112 11.58 -2.63 -25.07
N MET A 113 10.33 -2.94 -25.40
CA MET A 113 9.87 -4.25 -25.83
C MET A 113 9.56 -4.24 -27.33
N LEU A 114 10.38 -4.93 -28.12
CA LEU A 114 10.15 -5.22 -29.53
C LEU A 114 10.81 -6.55 -29.89
N MET A 115 10.03 -7.62 -30.04
CA MET A 115 10.49 -9.02 -30.22
C MET A 115 11.33 -9.58 -29.05
N ASP A 116 12.09 -8.74 -28.36
CA ASP A 116 12.78 -8.99 -27.10
C ASP A 116 12.78 -7.75 -26.21
N ASN A 117 13.44 -7.84 -25.05
CA ASN A 117 13.68 -6.73 -24.14
C ASN A 117 15.00 -6.02 -24.50
N HIS A 118 14.93 -4.72 -24.76
CA HIS A 118 16.04 -3.88 -25.18
C HIS A 118 16.26 -2.75 -24.17
N THR A 119 17.52 -2.42 -23.89
CA THR A 119 17.87 -1.30 -23.00
C THR A 119 18.20 -0.06 -23.81
N VAL A 120 17.45 1.03 -23.60
CA VAL A 120 17.72 2.34 -24.21
C VAL A 120 18.24 3.34 -23.19
N PHE A 121 19.06 4.30 -23.66
CA PHE A 121 19.58 5.41 -22.88
C PHE A 121 18.69 6.63 -23.04
N ASN A 122 18.29 7.26 -21.93
CA ASN A 122 17.54 8.51 -21.97
C ASN A 122 18.48 9.69 -21.71
N GLY A 123 18.14 10.84 -22.30
CA GLY A 123 18.82 12.11 -22.10
C GLY A 123 17.93 13.10 -21.36
N ILE A 124 18.00 14.35 -21.81
CA ILE A 124 17.21 15.48 -21.30
C ILE A 124 15.87 15.66 -22.02
N ASP A 125 15.60 14.86 -23.07
CA ASP A 125 14.36 14.95 -23.84
C ASP A 125 13.14 14.52 -23.00
N ASN A 126 11.95 14.98 -23.37
CA ASN A 126 10.73 14.65 -22.64
C ASN A 126 10.32 13.18 -22.88
N THR A 127 10.49 12.32 -21.87
CA THR A 127 10.00 10.93 -21.80
C THR A 127 10.30 10.06 -23.04
N PRO A 128 11.55 10.04 -23.54
CA PRO A 128 11.88 9.55 -24.88
C PRO A 128 11.65 8.04 -25.07
N ALA A 129 11.98 7.21 -24.07
CA ALA A 129 11.74 5.77 -24.14
C ALA A 129 10.24 5.41 -24.10
N TYR A 130 9.43 6.09 -23.29
CA TYR A 130 7.99 5.90 -23.25
C TYR A 130 7.35 6.21 -24.62
N ASN A 131 7.70 7.36 -25.20
CA ASN A 131 7.19 7.77 -26.52
C ASN A 131 7.58 6.76 -27.61
N LEU A 132 8.82 6.26 -27.59
CA LEU A 132 9.26 5.22 -28.52
C LEU A 132 8.52 3.90 -28.31
N GLN A 133 8.28 3.47 -27.06
CA GLN A 133 7.48 2.26 -26.79
C GLN A 133 6.06 2.40 -27.34
N MET A 134 5.39 3.54 -27.11
CA MET A 134 4.05 3.80 -27.65
C MET A 134 4.04 3.76 -29.19
N LEU A 135 5.09 4.29 -29.83
CA LEU A 135 5.23 4.21 -31.29
C LEU A 135 5.42 2.75 -31.77
N ILE A 136 6.28 1.97 -31.09
CA ILE A 136 6.49 0.55 -31.39
C ILE A 136 5.19 -0.22 -31.29
N ASP A 137 4.42 0.01 -30.22
CA ASP A 137 3.12 -0.63 -30.02
C ASP A 137 2.17 -0.35 -31.19
N ILE A 138 2.05 0.91 -31.63
CA ILE A 138 1.14 1.22 -32.75
C ILE A 138 1.60 0.63 -34.09
N LEU A 139 2.91 0.51 -34.30
CA LEU A 139 3.48 0.05 -35.57
C LEU A 139 3.40 -1.48 -35.70
N PHE A 140 3.72 -2.21 -34.63
CA PHE A 140 3.95 -3.66 -34.68
C PHE A 140 2.96 -4.51 -33.88
N TYR A 141 2.34 -3.96 -32.83
CA TYR A 141 1.47 -4.72 -31.92
C TYR A 141 -0.01 -4.32 -32.01
N TYR A 142 -0.31 -3.16 -32.59
CA TYR A 142 -1.67 -2.69 -32.82
C TYR A 142 -2.12 -2.95 -34.26
N GLN A 143 -3.36 -3.41 -34.44
CA GLN A 143 -3.92 -3.62 -35.78
C GLN A 143 -4.08 -2.29 -36.52
N ASN A 144 -3.25 -2.08 -37.56
CA ASN A 144 -3.26 -0.90 -38.40
C ASN A 144 -3.27 -1.30 -39.89
N ASN A 145 -3.53 -0.32 -40.77
CA ASN A 145 -3.53 -0.49 -42.22
C ASN A 145 -2.33 0.23 -42.86
N PHE A 146 -1.20 0.33 -42.15
CA PHE A 146 0.00 0.97 -42.70
C PHE A 146 0.64 0.07 -43.77
N PRO A 147 1.30 0.64 -44.79
CA PRO A 147 1.96 -0.14 -45.83
C PRO A 147 3.03 -1.07 -45.22
N GLU A 148 3.06 -2.32 -45.67
CA GLU A 148 4.04 -3.30 -45.17
C GLU A 148 5.49 -2.83 -45.41
N GLU A 149 5.76 -2.21 -46.56
CA GLU A 149 7.08 -1.64 -46.89
C GLU A 149 7.48 -0.51 -45.93
N TYR A 150 6.53 0.31 -45.46
CA TYR A 150 6.76 1.33 -44.44
C TYR A 150 7.16 0.68 -43.11
N LEU A 151 6.40 -0.32 -42.66
CA LEU A 151 6.67 -1.04 -41.41
C LEU A 151 8.02 -1.78 -41.47
N GLN A 152 8.37 -2.39 -42.60
CA GLN A 152 9.67 -3.02 -42.81
C GLN A 152 10.81 -2.00 -42.77
N LYS A 153 10.67 -0.86 -43.47
CA LYS A 153 11.68 0.21 -43.53
C LYS A 153 11.92 0.82 -42.14
N VAL A 154 10.85 1.16 -41.41
CA VAL A 154 10.95 1.68 -40.03
C VAL A 154 11.48 0.63 -39.06
N GLY A 155 11.02 -0.62 -39.16
CA GLY A 155 11.48 -1.73 -38.32
C GLY A 155 12.98 -1.96 -38.43
N LYS A 156 13.59 -1.79 -39.61
CA LYS A 156 15.05 -1.87 -39.79
C LYS A 156 15.79 -0.77 -39.03
N VAL A 157 15.28 0.47 -39.05
CA VAL A 157 15.88 1.59 -38.31
C VAL A 157 15.77 1.39 -36.81
N ILE A 158 14.58 1.00 -36.32
CA ILE A 158 14.35 0.72 -34.90
C ILE A 158 15.29 -0.39 -34.43
N MET A 159 15.32 -1.54 -35.09
CA MET A 159 16.16 -2.67 -34.68
C MET A 159 17.66 -2.33 -34.71
N MET A 160 18.13 -1.58 -35.72
CA MET A 160 19.53 -1.12 -35.75
C MET A 160 19.88 -0.32 -34.49
N VAL A 161 19.01 0.59 -34.07
CA VAL A 161 19.24 1.42 -32.88
C VAL A 161 19.14 0.62 -31.59
N LEU A 162 18.14 -0.25 -31.46
CA LEU A 162 17.98 -1.10 -30.27
C LEU A 162 19.17 -2.05 -30.11
N GLU A 163 19.64 -2.70 -31.18
CA GLU A 163 20.82 -3.57 -31.16
C GLU A 163 22.11 -2.82 -30.78
N MET A 164 22.29 -1.59 -31.30
CA MET A 164 23.41 -0.73 -30.92
C MET A 164 23.33 -0.34 -29.44
N SER A 165 22.15 0.03 -28.96
CA SER A 165 21.93 0.44 -27.58
C SER A 165 22.20 -0.72 -26.60
N ASP A 166 21.72 -1.92 -26.90
CA ASP A 166 21.99 -3.13 -26.10
C ASP A 166 23.48 -3.47 -26.03
N GLU A 167 24.19 -3.37 -27.16
CA GLU A 167 25.62 -3.60 -27.18
C GLU A 167 26.36 -2.61 -26.28
N LEU A 168 25.96 -1.34 -26.27
CA LEU A 168 26.52 -0.32 -25.40
C LEU A 168 26.19 -0.62 -23.93
N ALA A 169 24.93 -0.92 -23.61
CA ALA A 169 24.46 -1.27 -22.26
C ALA A 169 25.21 -2.48 -21.69
N TYR A 170 25.44 -3.51 -22.52
CA TYR A 170 26.24 -4.68 -22.17
C TYR A 170 27.70 -4.33 -21.91
N ARG A 171 28.34 -3.57 -22.82
CA ARG A 171 29.78 -3.21 -22.71
C ARG A 171 30.10 -2.34 -21.50
N ILE A 172 29.16 -1.49 -21.07
CA ILE A 172 29.34 -0.69 -19.84
C ILE A 172 28.92 -1.43 -18.56
N ASN A 173 28.35 -2.64 -18.68
CA ASN A 173 27.76 -3.40 -17.58
C ASN A 173 26.73 -2.56 -16.80
N VAL A 174 25.70 -2.07 -17.51
CA VAL A 174 24.71 -1.14 -16.92
C VAL A 174 24.04 -1.71 -15.66
N ARG A 175 23.77 -3.03 -15.63
CA ARG A 175 23.18 -3.72 -14.46
C ARG A 175 24.06 -3.71 -13.21
N GLY A 176 25.38 -3.61 -13.37
CA GLY A 176 26.34 -3.48 -12.28
C GLY A 176 26.84 -2.05 -12.07
N THR A 177 26.26 -1.07 -12.76
CA THR A 177 26.62 0.34 -12.66
C THR A 177 25.70 1.03 -11.66
N GLU A 178 26.28 1.77 -10.72
CA GLU A 178 25.51 2.63 -9.82
C GLU A 178 24.90 3.79 -10.64
N ILE A 179 23.58 3.81 -10.75
CA ILE A 179 22.84 4.90 -11.40
C ILE A 179 22.62 5.98 -10.33
N VAL A 180 23.25 7.13 -10.53
CA VAL A 180 23.20 8.27 -9.60
C VAL A 180 22.63 9.47 -10.33
N SER A 181 21.71 10.20 -9.69
CA SER A 181 21.30 11.53 -10.15
C SER A 181 22.37 12.55 -9.73
N ASP A 182 23.16 13.03 -10.69
CA ASP A 182 24.20 14.04 -10.44
C ASP A 182 23.70 15.43 -10.86
N GLU A 183 23.39 16.27 -9.88
CA GLU A 183 22.95 17.66 -10.08
C GLU A 183 24.11 18.66 -10.30
N GLY A 184 25.35 18.16 -10.32
CA GLY A 184 26.52 18.97 -10.60
C GLY A 184 26.44 19.61 -11.98
N LYS A 185 27.01 20.81 -12.10
CA LYS A 185 27.04 21.58 -13.36
C LYS A 185 28.29 21.32 -14.21
N ARG A 186 29.05 20.26 -13.92
CA ARG A 186 30.35 19.98 -14.55
C ARG A 186 30.41 18.56 -15.09
N VAL A 187 30.86 18.39 -16.33
CA VAL A 187 31.13 17.08 -16.94
C VAL A 187 32.14 16.32 -16.07
N ILE A 188 31.75 15.11 -15.69
CA ILE A 188 32.56 14.19 -14.91
C ILE A 188 33.43 13.35 -15.84
N LEU A 189 34.74 13.33 -15.56
CA LEU A 189 35.72 12.58 -16.32
C LEU A 189 36.24 11.36 -15.54
N PRO A 190 36.17 10.15 -16.12
CA PRO A 190 36.74 8.98 -15.49
C PRO A 190 38.27 8.94 -15.71
N ASP A 191 38.91 7.84 -15.30
CA ASP A 191 40.33 7.65 -15.54
C ASP A 191 40.65 7.49 -17.05
N SER A 192 41.95 7.58 -17.36
CA SER A 192 42.41 7.58 -18.76
C SER A 192 42.17 6.27 -19.52
N SER A 193 42.05 5.13 -18.83
CA SER A 193 41.69 3.85 -19.44
C SER A 193 40.22 3.86 -19.82
N ARG A 194 39.36 4.22 -18.87
CA ARG A 194 37.91 4.26 -19.05
C ARG A 194 37.48 5.21 -20.17
N ILE A 195 38.11 6.39 -20.30
CA ILE A 195 37.85 7.32 -21.42
C ILE A 195 38.11 6.64 -22.77
N LYS A 196 39.18 5.87 -22.89
CA LYS A 196 39.51 5.16 -24.15
C LYS A 196 38.55 4.01 -24.41
N GLU A 197 38.13 3.30 -23.37
CA GLU A 197 37.11 2.25 -23.46
C GLU A 197 35.79 2.81 -23.99
N PHE A 198 35.24 3.84 -23.33
CA PHE A 198 33.99 4.48 -23.77
C PHE A 198 34.09 5.06 -25.19
N ALA A 199 35.21 5.70 -25.53
CA ALA A 199 35.45 6.16 -26.90
C ALA A 199 35.42 5.01 -27.91
N SER A 200 35.96 3.84 -27.56
CA SER A 200 35.92 2.67 -28.45
C SER A 200 34.54 2.03 -28.55
N TYR A 201 33.64 2.25 -27.59
CA TYR A 201 32.32 1.65 -27.57
C TYR A 201 31.36 2.33 -28.55
N VAL A 202 31.46 3.65 -28.70
CA VAL A 202 30.62 4.45 -29.61
C VAL A 202 31.08 4.43 -31.07
N VAL A 203 32.13 3.65 -31.39
CA VAL A 203 32.67 3.50 -32.75
C VAL A 203 32.27 2.14 -33.31
N PHE A 204 31.53 2.16 -34.41
CA PHE A 204 30.98 0.97 -35.07
C PHE A 204 31.63 0.75 -36.43
N ASP A 205 31.74 -0.52 -36.84
CA ASP A 205 32.16 -0.88 -38.21
C ASP A 205 31.08 -0.48 -39.22
N GLU A 206 31.44 0.27 -40.27
CA GLU A 206 30.48 0.77 -41.25
C GLU A 206 29.75 -0.36 -41.99
N GLN A 207 30.43 -1.47 -42.31
CA GLN A 207 29.79 -2.59 -42.99
C GLN A 207 28.75 -3.27 -42.11
N ARG A 208 28.97 -3.31 -40.80
CA ARG A 208 27.99 -3.83 -39.85
C ARG A 208 26.72 -2.98 -39.87
N VAL A 209 26.84 -1.66 -39.81
CA VAL A 209 25.68 -0.75 -39.86
C VAL A 209 24.94 -0.87 -41.20
N GLN A 210 25.68 -0.96 -42.31
CA GLN A 210 25.10 -1.22 -43.64
C GLN A 210 24.29 -2.53 -43.70
N ARG A 211 24.75 -3.59 -43.01
CA ARG A 211 24.01 -4.86 -42.97
C ARG A 211 22.71 -4.76 -42.17
N SER A 212 22.68 -3.96 -41.10
CA SER A 212 21.45 -3.72 -40.33
C SER A 212 20.39 -2.99 -41.16
N LEU A 213 20.79 -2.10 -42.08
CA LEU A 213 19.93 -1.38 -43.02
C LEU A 213 19.84 -2.02 -44.41
N LYS A 214 20.11 -3.32 -44.51
CA LYS A 214 20.04 -4.05 -45.79
C LYS A 214 18.70 -3.82 -46.48
N ASP A 215 18.76 -3.64 -47.79
CA ASP A 215 17.64 -3.34 -48.70
C ASP A 215 17.15 -1.87 -48.65
N TYR A 216 17.65 -1.04 -47.71
CA TYR A 216 17.39 0.39 -47.58
C TYR A 216 18.69 1.19 -47.38
N ASN A 217 19.68 0.99 -48.26
CA ASN A 217 21.00 1.60 -48.12
C ASN A 217 20.99 3.14 -48.21
N ASP A 218 19.95 3.72 -48.83
CA ASP A 218 19.69 5.16 -48.88
C ASP A 218 19.55 5.76 -47.47
N LEU A 219 18.99 5.01 -46.52
CA LEU A 219 18.84 5.46 -45.13
C LEU A 219 20.19 5.71 -44.44
N LEU A 220 21.26 5.02 -44.84
CA LEU A 220 22.55 5.21 -44.21
C LEU A 220 23.08 6.63 -44.44
N ASP A 221 22.94 7.17 -45.65
CA ASP A 221 23.38 8.53 -45.95
C ASP A 221 22.43 9.58 -45.35
N ASP A 222 21.16 9.24 -45.13
CA ASP A 222 20.19 10.12 -44.45
C ASP A 222 20.54 10.36 -42.97
N ILE A 223 21.11 9.35 -42.29
CA ILE A 223 21.39 9.39 -40.84
C ILE A 223 22.81 9.86 -40.52
N ILE A 224 23.68 9.99 -41.52
CA ILE A 224 25.07 10.47 -41.37
C ILE A 224 25.12 11.99 -41.48
N MET A 225 25.68 12.62 -40.45
CA MET A 225 26.01 14.04 -40.42
C MET A 225 27.31 14.33 -41.18
N PRO A 226 27.30 15.21 -42.20
CA PRO A 226 28.53 15.73 -42.81
C PRO A 226 29.21 16.81 -41.97
N PHE A 227 30.52 17.01 -42.18
CA PHE A 227 31.22 18.21 -41.74
C PHE A 227 30.85 19.43 -42.60
N GLY A 228 31.13 20.63 -42.09
CA GLY A 228 30.92 21.87 -42.82
C GLY A 228 29.46 22.33 -42.83
N THR A 229 28.71 22.06 -41.75
CA THR A 229 27.28 22.42 -41.65
C THR A 229 27.03 23.93 -41.80
N GLY A 230 28.04 24.76 -41.47
CA GLY A 230 27.95 26.23 -41.54
C GLY A 230 27.07 26.87 -40.47
N VAL A 231 26.36 26.09 -39.66
CA VAL A 231 25.49 26.52 -38.57
C VAL A 231 25.67 25.60 -37.36
N ILE A 232 25.67 26.18 -36.15
CA ILE A 232 25.81 25.45 -34.87
C ILE A 232 24.44 24.98 -34.34
N GLY A 233 23.35 25.64 -34.75
CA GLY A 233 22.00 25.42 -34.21
C GLY A 233 21.81 26.09 -32.84
N SER A 234 20.62 25.98 -32.27
CA SER A 234 20.34 26.43 -30.91
C SER A 234 20.63 25.33 -29.89
N MET A 235 20.67 25.69 -28.60
CA MET A 235 20.78 24.73 -27.50
C MET A 235 19.76 23.59 -27.60
N SER A 236 18.52 23.93 -27.93
CA SER A 236 17.40 23.01 -28.06
C SER A 236 17.39 22.22 -29.38
N ASN A 237 18.14 22.65 -30.40
CA ASN A 237 18.19 22.00 -31.71
C ASN A 237 19.58 22.11 -32.38
N ARG A 238 20.41 21.07 -32.19
CA ARG A 238 21.70 20.93 -32.87
C ARG A 238 21.54 20.19 -34.19
N PRO A 239 22.27 20.54 -35.27
CA PRO A 239 22.11 19.91 -36.57
C PRO A 239 22.21 18.37 -36.55
N PHE A 240 23.07 17.81 -35.69
CA PHE A 240 23.34 16.37 -35.63
C PHE A 240 22.27 15.57 -34.90
N TYR A 241 21.30 16.23 -34.25
CA TYR A 241 20.19 15.56 -33.58
C TYR A 241 19.37 14.69 -34.54
N CYS A 242 19.03 15.22 -35.72
CA CYS A 242 18.34 14.45 -36.77
C CYS A 242 19.25 13.46 -37.51
N LYS A 243 20.57 13.50 -37.27
CA LYS A 243 21.62 12.69 -37.94
C LYS A 243 22.74 12.32 -36.95
N PRO A 244 22.49 11.45 -35.97
CA PRO A 244 23.34 11.29 -34.79
C PRO A 244 24.66 10.52 -35.04
N PHE A 245 25.01 10.28 -36.30
CA PHE A 245 26.17 9.50 -36.71
C PHE A 245 27.12 10.30 -37.58
N ILE A 246 28.43 10.08 -37.46
CA ILE A 246 29.42 10.65 -38.38
C ILE A 246 30.28 9.55 -38.99
N ARG A 247 30.54 9.63 -40.30
CA ARG A 247 31.33 8.65 -41.05
C ARG A 247 32.82 9.02 -41.02
N ASN A 248 33.67 8.08 -40.61
CA ASN A 248 35.12 8.13 -40.81
C ASN A 248 35.48 7.28 -42.03
N ALA A 249 35.52 7.91 -43.20
CA ALA A 249 35.81 7.22 -44.45
C ALA A 249 37.21 6.60 -44.51
N LYS A 250 38.18 7.12 -43.73
CA LYS A 250 39.57 6.62 -43.70
C LYS A 250 39.66 5.25 -43.04
N GLU A 251 38.92 5.07 -41.94
CA GLU A 251 38.94 3.84 -41.15
C GLU A 251 37.73 2.91 -41.41
N LYS A 252 36.77 3.35 -42.24
CA LYS A 252 35.50 2.65 -42.50
C LYS A 252 34.69 2.39 -41.22
N THR A 253 34.63 3.41 -40.37
CA THR A 253 33.91 3.38 -39.10
C THR A 253 32.87 4.48 -39.04
N ILE A 254 31.87 4.30 -38.19
CA ILE A 254 30.83 5.27 -37.86
C ILE A 254 30.94 5.58 -36.37
N VAL A 255 30.96 6.86 -36.01
CA VAL A 255 30.93 7.30 -34.62
C VAL A 255 29.51 7.75 -34.28
N LEU A 256 28.93 7.18 -33.22
CA LEU A 256 27.68 7.64 -32.63
C LEU A 256 27.97 8.88 -31.77
N LEU A 257 27.35 10.02 -32.11
CA LEU A 257 27.66 11.32 -31.51
C LEU A 257 27.04 11.48 -30.11
N ASN A 258 25.81 11.01 -29.92
CA ASN A 258 25.16 10.96 -28.61
C ASN A 258 24.16 9.80 -28.57
N VAL A 259 24.36 8.88 -27.62
CA VAL A 259 23.50 7.69 -27.44
C VAL A 259 22.11 8.04 -26.92
N SER A 260 21.97 9.10 -26.13
CA SER A 260 20.72 9.45 -25.46
C SER A 260 19.67 10.01 -26.42
N LEU A 261 20.09 10.47 -27.61
CA LEU A 261 19.20 10.98 -28.65
C LEU A 261 18.51 9.88 -29.44
N LEU A 262 19.03 8.65 -29.38
CA LEU A 262 18.61 7.57 -30.25
C LEU A 262 17.10 7.27 -30.18
N PRO A 263 16.43 7.26 -29.00
CA PRO A 263 15.00 7.01 -28.97
C PRO A 263 14.18 8.08 -29.70
N VAL A 264 14.47 9.36 -29.47
CA VAL A 264 13.79 10.51 -30.12
C VAL A 264 14.10 10.54 -31.62
N PHE A 265 15.35 10.29 -31.98
CA PHE A 265 15.79 10.21 -33.37
C PHE A 265 15.00 9.13 -34.14
N VAL A 266 14.82 7.94 -33.57
CA VAL A 266 14.06 6.86 -34.22
C VAL A 266 12.59 7.24 -34.36
N PHE A 267 12.02 7.89 -33.35
CA PHE A 267 10.66 8.41 -33.42
C PHE A 267 10.51 9.40 -34.59
N PHE A 268 11.41 10.39 -34.65
CA PHE A 268 11.46 11.37 -35.73
C PHE A 268 11.63 10.72 -37.11
N GLN A 269 12.56 9.78 -37.26
CA GLN A 269 12.77 9.06 -38.51
C GLN A 269 11.55 8.26 -38.95
N SER A 270 10.80 7.69 -38.01
CA SER A 270 9.55 6.99 -38.30
C SER A 270 8.49 7.91 -38.89
N LEU A 271 8.42 9.17 -38.42
CA LEU A 271 7.53 10.20 -38.98
C LEU A 271 8.02 10.74 -40.34
N ARG A 272 9.34 10.94 -40.50
CA ARG A 272 9.93 11.34 -41.79
C ARG A 272 9.66 10.28 -42.87
N ILE A 273 9.90 9.01 -42.56
CA ILE A 273 9.59 7.93 -43.49
C ILE A 273 8.08 7.88 -43.74
N ALA A 274 7.22 8.13 -42.74
CA ALA A 274 5.78 8.19 -42.95
C ALA A 274 5.35 9.29 -43.93
N GLU A 275 6.10 10.39 -44.01
CA GLU A 275 5.91 11.46 -45.00
C GLU A 275 6.22 10.98 -46.42
N GLU A 276 7.26 10.16 -46.62
CA GLU A 276 7.60 9.52 -47.91
C GLU A 276 6.45 8.64 -48.43
N PHE A 277 5.66 8.06 -47.52
CA PHE A 277 4.50 7.22 -47.83
C PHE A 277 3.15 7.97 -47.79
N GLU A 278 3.14 9.30 -47.58
CA GLU A 278 1.92 10.11 -47.45
C GLU A 278 0.95 9.64 -46.34
N ILE A 279 1.49 9.08 -45.25
CA ILE A 279 0.73 8.57 -44.11
C ILE A 279 1.08 9.23 -42.77
N LYS A 280 1.93 10.27 -42.75
CA LYS A 280 2.34 10.99 -41.53
C LYS A 280 1.16 11.33 -40.61
N ASP A 281 0.13 11.99 -41.13
CA ASP A 281 -1.06 12.37 -40.35
C ASP A 281 -1.81 11.16 -39.78
N LYS A 282 -1.84 10.03 -40.51
CA LYS A 282 -2.48 8.80 -40.05
C LYS A 282 -1.70 8.16 -38.91
N VAL A 283 -0.37 8.18 -38.98
CA VAL A 283 0.52 7.67 -37.93
C VAL A 283 0.37 8.52 -36.67
N VAL A 284 0.43 9.85 -36.80
CA VAL A 284 0.30 10.79 -35.67
C VAL A 284 -1.10 10.71 -35.03
N ARG A 285 -2.17 10.69 -35.83
CA ARG A 285 -3.53 10.50 -35.29
C ARG A 285 -3.64 9.18 -34.52
N ARG A 286 -3.09 8.09 -35.06
CA ARG A 286 -3.10 6.77 -34.41
C ARG A 286 -2.31 6.79 -33.10
N TYR A 287 -1.16 7.44 -33.07
CA TYR A 287 -0.34 7.65 -31.88
C TYR A 287 -1.13 8.39 -30.79
N ASN A 288 -1.74 9.52 -31.12
CA ASN A 288 -2.56 10.31 -30.20
C ASN A 288 -3.81 9.57 -29.72
N ASP A 289 -4.45 8.74 -30.57
CA ASP A 289 -5.55 7.87 -30.17
C ASP A 289 -5.10 6.77 -29.20
N TYR A 290 -3.93 6.19 -29.44
CA TYR A 290 -3.36 5.14 -28.59
C TYR A 290 -2.96 5.67 -27.22
N ILE A 291 -2.22 6.78 -27.16
CA ILE A 291 -1.88 7.45 -25.89
C ILE A 291 -3.13 7.86 -25.14
N TRP A 292 -4.13 8.42 -25.83
CA TRP A 292 -5.38 8.77 -25.16
C TRP A 292 -6.07 7.54 -24.56
N ARG A 293 -6.05 6.39 -25.25
CA ARG A 293 -6.53 5.12 -24.71
C ARG A 293 -5.72 4.69 -23.49
N ASP A 294 -4.40 4.85 -23.51
CA ASP A 294 -3.49 4.50 -22.41
C ASP A 294 -3.70 5.37 -21.16
N CYS A 295 -3.80 6.70 -21.32
CA CYS A 295 -4.17 7.63 -20.24
C CYS A 295 -5.51 7.24 -19.60
N ASN A 296 -6.46 6.78 -20.41
CA ASN A 296 -7.76 6.33 -19.93
C ASN A 296 -7.70 4.99 -19.19
N LYS A 297 -6.76 4.09 -19.53
CA LYS A 297 -6.46 2.89 -18.74
C LYS A 297 -5.88 3.30 -17.39
N SER A 298 -4.90 4.21 -17.38
CA SER A 298 -4.28 4.76 -16.16
C SER A 298 -5.33 5.37 -15.22
N LEU A 299 -6.26 6.17 -15.74
CA LEU A 299 -7.38 6.72 -14.97
C LEU A 299 -8.29 5.63 -14.39
N LYS A 300 -8.59 4.59 -15.17
CA LYS A 300 -9.40 3.46 -14.70
C LYS A 300 -8.70 2.67 -13.59
N VAL A 301 -7.39 2.47 -13.69
CA VAL A 301 -6.55 1.84 -12.65
C VAL A 301 -6.60 2.65 -11.35
N LEU A 302 -6.61 3.98 -11.45
CA LEU A 302 -6.78 4.90 -10.32
C LEU A 302 -8.26 5.02 -9.82
N GLY A 303 -9.19 4.21 -10.35
CA GLY A 303 -10.59 4.19 -9.93
C GLY A 303 -11.50 5.24 -10.56
N HIS A 304 -11.04 5.95 -11.60
CA HIS A 304 -11.80 7.00 -12.27
C HIS A 304 -12.49 6.48 -13.54
N HIS A 305 -13.82 6.39 -13.49
CA HIS A 305 -14.62 5.81 -14.57
C HIS A 305 -15.34 6.87 -15.39
N LYS A 306 -15.36 6.70 -16.72
CA LYS A 306 -16.10 7.60 -17.62
C LYS A 306 -17.60 7.61 -17.28
N ILE A 307 -18.20 8.79 -17.17
CA ILE A 307 -19.66 8.93 -17.02
C ILE A 307 -20.39 8.91 -18.38
N ARG A 308 -21.73 8.99 -18.33
CA ARG A 308 -22.56 9.26 -19.52
C ARG A 308 -22.86 10.77 -19.59
N GLU A 309 -21.94 11.54 -20.17
CA GLU A 309 -21.98 13.00 -20.30
C GLU A 309 -23.32 13.56 -20.83
N ASN A 310 -23.96 12.85 -21.77
CA ASN A 310 -25.24 13.26 -22.35
C ASN A 310 -26.38 13.34 -21.32
N LEU A 311 -26.30 12.58 -20.22
CA LEU A 311 -27.32 12.59 -19.16
C LEU A 311 -27.27 13.87 -18.31
N ILE A 312 -26.13 14.56 -18.29
CA ILE A 312 -25.95 15.84 -17.59
C ILE A 312 -25.91 17.03 -18.57
N GLY A 313 -26.29 16.81 -19.84
CA GLY A 313 -26.38 17.86 -20.85
C GLY A 313 -25.05 18.43 -21.33
N VAL A 314 -23.95 17.67 -21.17
CA VAL A 314 -22.60 18.09 -21.56
C VAL A 314 -22.16 17.38 -22.84
N GLU A 315 -21.73 18.14 -23.84
CA GLU A 315 -21.14 17.63 -25.07
C GLU A 315 -19.61 17.69 -24.97
N LEU A 316 -18.92 16.57 -25.17
CA LEU A 316 -17.46 16.49 -25.13
C LEU A 316 -16.87 16.68 -26.53
N LEU A 317 -15.77 17.42 -26.62
CA LEU A 317 -15.01 17.60 -27.85
C LEU A 317 -13.97 16.49 -28.03
N ASN A 318 -13.83 16.00 -29.26
CA ASN A 318 -12.83 15.02 -29.64
C ASN A 318 -12.38 15.30 -31.08
N ASN A 319 -11.20 15.89 -31.24
CA ASN A 319 -10.57 16.15 -32.53
C ASN A 319 -9.11 15.65 -32.54
N ASP A 320 -8.37 15.97 -33.60
CA ASP A 320 -7.01 15.45 -33.84
C ASP A 320 -5.94 15.93 -32.85
N TYR A 321 -6.16 17.06 -32.19
CA TYR A 321 -5.18 17.73 -31.30
C TYR A 321 -5.73 18.06 -29.90
N TYR A 322 -7.02 17.77 -29.66
CA TYR A 322 -7.71 18.13 -28.43
C TYR A 322 -8.89 17.18 -28.16
N LYS A 323 -8.91 16.57 -26.98
CA LYS A 323 -9.91 15.57 -26.57
C LYS A 323 -10.34 15.80 -25.12
N GLU A 324 -11.59 15.48 -24.83
CA GLU A 324 -12.18 15.70 -23.50
C GLU A 324 -12.84 14.43 -22.96
N ARG A 325 -12.83 14.30 -21.63
CA ARG A 325 -13.58 13.28 -20.90
C ARG A 325 -14.00 13.78 -19.53
N ILE A 326 -15.14 13.29 -19.06
CA ILE A 326 -15.55 13.43 -17.66
C ILE A 326 -15.52 12.06 -17.00
N VAL A 327 -14.89 12.01 -15.83
CA VAL A 327 -14.79 10.81 -15.00
C VAL A 327 -15.38 11.06 -13.62
N THR A 328 -15.85 9.98 -12.98
CA THR A 328 -16.31 10.01 -11.59
C THR A 328 -15.13 10.15 -10.62
N VAL A 329 -15.34 10.96 -9.59
CA VAL A 329 -14.48 11.10 -8.43
C VAL A 329 -15.32 10.88 -7.19
N TYR A 330 -14.82 10.13 -6.20
CA TYR A 330 -15.54 9.86 -4.96
C TYR A 330 -16.99 9.37 -5.13
N ASN A 331 -17.31 8.71 -6.25
CA ASN A 331 -18.63 8.25 -6.73
C ASN A 331 -19.72 9.30 -7.03
N ASN A 332 -19.61 10.54 -6.54
CA ASN A 332 -20.65 11.57 -6.71
C ASN A 332 -20.10 12.94 -7.16
N GLU A 333 -18.77 13.09 -7.26
CA GLU A 333 -18.09 14.27 -7.78
C GLU A 333 -17.53 13.98 -9.19
N LEU A 334 -17.13 15.02 -9.91
CA LEU A 334 -16.69 14.92 -11.30
C LEU A 334 -15.30 15.53 -11.49
N MET A 335 -14.53 14.92 -12.39
CA MET A 335 -13.28 15.48 -12.91
C MET A 335 -13.35 15.63 -14.42
N LEU A 336 -13.07 16.84 -14.91
CA LEU A 336 -12.83 17.11 -16.31
C LEU A 336 -11.38 16.75 -16.63
N VAL A 337 -11.19 15.85 -17.59
CA VAL A 337 -9.89 15.49 -18.14
C VAL A 337 -9.79 16.03 -19.56
N VAL A 338 -8.81 16.88 -19.79
CA VAL A 338 -8.50 17.44 -21.10
C VAL A 338 -7.19 16.87 -21.59
N PHE A 339 -7.18 16.31 -22.79
CA PHE A 339 -5.99 15.81 -23.46
C PHE A 339 -5.65 16.73 -24.63
N VAL A 340 -4.50 17.37 -24.55
CA VAL A 340 -3.95 18.26 -25.57
C VAL A 340 -2.75 17.56 -26.19
N CYS A 341 -2.76 17.40 -27.51
CA CYS A 341 -1.72 16.64 -28.19
C CYS A 341 -1.26 17.30 -29.49
N ASP A 342 -0.03 17.00 -29.88
CA ASP A 342 0.55 17.48 -31.12
C ASP A 342 0.01 16.68 -32.33
N ASP A 343 -0.63 17.37 -33.28
CA ASP A 343 -1.16 16.80 -34.53
C ASP A 343 -0.15 16.86 -35.71
N ALA A 344 1.13 17.12 -35.43
CA ALA A 344 2.19 17.37 -36.39
C ALA A 344 1.96 18.58 -37.32
N TYR A 345 1.07 19.51 -36.94
CA TYR A 345 0.87 20.73 -37.71
C TYR A 345 2.14 21.58 -37.76
N ASN A 346 2.58 21.95 -38.97
CA ASN A 346 3.86 22.61 -39.25
C ASN A 346 5.10 21.82 -38.78
N TYR A 347 5.00 20.51 -38.54
CA TYR A 347 6.15 19.68 -38.21
C TYR A 347 7.02 19.46 -39.46
N THR A 348 8.25 19.98 -39.42
CA THR A 348 9.18 19.94 -40.56
C THR A 348 10.09 18.71 -40.51
N LYS A 349 10.68 18.36 -41.65
CA LYS A 349 11.68 17.28 -41.75
C LYS A 349 13.09 17.69 -41.33
N ASP A 350 13.27 18.95 -40.93
CA ASP A 350 14.59 19.54 -40.71
C ASP A 350 14.98 19.61 -39.23
N THR A 351 14.04 19.37 -38.31
CA THR A 351 14.27 19.34 -36.87
C THR A 351 13.42 18.29 -36.17
N MET A 352 13.98 17.66 -35.13
CA MET A 352 13.24 16.79 -34.22
C MET A 352 12.70 17.53 -32.99
N HIS A 353 13.23 18.71 -32.68
CA HIS A 353 12.82 19.57 -31.56
C HIS A 353 12.35 20.93 -32.08
N ASP A 354 11.11 21.29 -31.77
CA ASP A 354 10.51 22.58 -32.12
C ASP A 354 9.37 22.87 -31.12
N GLU A 355 8.82 24.07 -31.12
CA GLU A 355 7.65 24.39 -30.31
C GLU A 355 6.36 24.20 -31.12
N TYR A 356 5.31 23.69 -30.46
CA TYR A 356 4.00 23.60 -31.08
C TYR A 356 3.34 24.99 -31.19
N PRO A 357 2.51 25.27 -32.23
CA PRO A 357 1.74 26.52 -32.31
C PRO A 357 0.61 26.63 -31.24
N ASP A 358 0.97 27.01 -30.02
CA ASP A 358 0.13 26.96 -28.81
C ASP A 358 -1.16 27.81 -28.84
N GLU A 359 -1.24 28.80 -29.74
CA GLU A 359 -2.43 29.66 -29.86
C GLU A 359 -3.69 28.81 -30.18
N ARG A 360 -3.54 27.75 -30.99
CA ARG A 360 -4.64 26.82 -31.31
C ARG A 360 -5.20 26.14 -30.07
N HIS A 361 -4.31 25.63 -29.20
CA HIS A 361 -4.68 24.95 -27.96
C HIS A 361 -5.26 25.90 -26.93
N SER A 362 -4.65 27.08 -26.78
CA SER A 362 -5.10 28.05 -25.78
C SER A 362 -6.50 28.59 -26.10
N LEU A 363 -6.79 28.92 -27.37
CA LEU A 363 -8.10 29.42 -27.78
C LEU A 363 -9.21 28.39 -27.57
N ILE A 364 -9.00 27.14 -27.99
CA ILE A 364 -9.99 26.08 -27.82
C ILE A 364 -10.19 25.76 -26.33
N PHE A 365 -9.11 25.68 -25.55
CA PHE A 365 -9.18 25.38 -24.14
C PHE A 365 -9.98 26.44 -23.36
N GLU A 366 -9.71 27.74 -23.58
CA GLU A 366 -10.45 28.85 -22.95
C GLU A 366 -11.95 28.81 -23.27
N GLU A 367 -12.31 28.57 -24.54
CA GLU A 367 -13.71 28.46 -24.98
C GLU A 367 -14.41 27.27 -24.32
N ARG A 368 -13.76 26.11 -24.34
CA ARG A 368 -14.32 24.86 -23.83
C ARG A 368 -14.50 24.87 -22.33
N VAL A 369 -13.53 25.40 -21.59
CA VAL A 369 -13.66 25.53 -20.13
C VAL A 369 -14.83 26.43 -19.74
N LYS A 370 -15.04 27.55 -20.44
CA LYS A 370 -16.20 28.41 -20.20
C LYS A 370 -17.52 27.65 -20.43
N TYR A 371 -17.60 26.88 -21.51
CA TYR A 371 -18.75 26.01 -21.80
C TYR A 371 -19.00 25.01 -20.66
N TYR A 372 -17.95 24.37 -20.12
CA TYR A 372 -18.09 23.43 -19.01
C TYR A 372 -18.62 24.08 -17.74
N CYS A 373 -18.05 25.23 -17.34
CA CYS A 373 -18.51 25.93 -16.14
C CYS A 373 -19.99 26.32 -16.24
N GLU A 374 -20.43 26.82 -17.41
CA GLU A 374 -21.84 27.15 -17.65
C GLU A 374 -22.73 25.90 -17.56
N LYS A 375 -22.33 24.78 -18.19
CA LYS A 375 -23.14 23.55 -18.20
C LYS A 375 -23.22 22.86 -16.84
N MET A 376 -22.15 22.87 -16.06
CA MET A 376 -22.18 22.27 -14.71
C MET A 376 -23.10 23.04 -13.77
N GLN A 377 -23.13 24.38 -13.87
CA GLN A 377 -24.09 25.21 -13.13
C GLN A 377 -25.54 24.97 -13.55
N GLU A 378 -25.80 24.66 -14.83
CA GLU A 378 -27.13 24.30 -15.33
C GLU A 378 -27.57 22.88 -14.92
N ALA A 379 -26.64 21.92 -14.92
CA ALA A 379 -26.94 20.49 -14.77
C ALA A 379 -27.34 20.11 -13.34
N THR A 380 -26.77 20.76 -12.33
CA THR A 380 -27.02 20.40 -10.93
C THR A 380 -26.91 21.61 -10.00
N SER A 381 -27.87 21.77 -9.09
CA SER A 381 -27.81 22.76 -8.01
C SER A 381 -26.83 22.38 -6.89
N ASP A 382 -26.28 21.15 -6.92
CA ASP A 382 -25.56 20.50 -5.82
C ASP A 382 -24.09 20.16 -6.13
N ILE A 383 -23.62 20.27 -7.39
CA ILE A 383 -22.17 20.23 -7.68
C ILE A 383 -21.64 21.63 -7.36
N ASP A 384 -21.29 21.82 -6.09
CA ASP A 384 -20.69 23.07 -5.63
C ASP A 384 -19.34 23.30 -6.37
N ASP A 385 -18.61 22.23 -6.73
CA ASP A 385 -17.23 22.28 -7.25
C ASP A 385 -16.79 21.04 -8.08
N PHE A 386 -15.76 21.16 -8.96
CA PHE A 386 -15.23 20.07 -9.81
C PHE A 386 -13.70 20.08 -9.92
N TYR A 387 -13.11 18.92 -10.24
CA TYR A 387 -11.66 18.77 -10.48
C TYR A 387 -11.34 18.94 -11.97
N CYS A 388 -10.14 19.44 -12.28
CA CYS A 388 -9.67 19.60 -13.65
C CYS A 388 -8.22 19.12 -13.80
N MET A 389 -7.99 18.24 -14.77
CA MET A 389 -6.67 17.71 -15.12
C MET A 389 -6.42 17.91 -16.60
N VAL A 390 -5.24 18.42 -16.94
CA VAL A 390 -4.78 18.61 -18.32
C VAL A 390 -3.62 17.67 -18.59
N ILE A 391 -3.73 16.87 -19.65
CA ILE A 391 -2.68 15.97 -20.12
C ILE A 391 -2.06 16.56 -21.39
N LEU A 392 -0.75 16.82 -21.38
CA LEU A 392 0.00 17.41 -22.50
C LEU A 392 0.86 16.33 -23.18
N SER A 393 0.62 16.05 -24.45
CA SER A 393 1.28 14.98 -25.22
C SER A 393 1.95 15.50 -26.50
N GLY A 394 3.27 15.72 -26.45
CA GLY A 394 4.07 16.11 -27.61
C GLY A 394 4.62 14.90 -28.40
N ILE A 395 5.10 15.15 -29.62
CA ILE A 395 5.84 14.19 -30.47
C ILE A 395 7.31 14.61 -30.66
N GLY A 396 7.94 15.12 -29.59
CA GLY A 396 9.26 15.76 -29.62
C GLY A 396 9.21 17.29 -29.64
N ARG A 397 8.01 17.87 -29.78
CA ARG A 397 7.78 19.32 -29.62
C ARG A 397 7.18 19.66 -28.25
N GLY A 398 7.58 20.81 -27.71
CA GLY A 398 6.95 21.41 -26.53
C GLY A 398 5.52 21.82 -26.84
N ILE A 399 4.62 21.67 -25.85
CA ILE A 399 3.24 22.15 -25.91
C ILE A 399 3.00 23.06 -24.71
N GLY A 400 2.75 24.34 -24.96
CA GLY A 400 2.32 25.29 -23.97
C GLY A 400 0.80 25.47 -23.95
N LEU A 401 0.28 25.82 -22.77
CA LEU A 401 -1.12 26.18 -22.58
C LEU A 401 -1.21 27.36 -21.62
N LYS A 402 -1.81 28.47 -22.07
CA LYS A 402 -1.90 29.73 -21.32
C LYS A 402 -2.43 29.50 -19.90
N ALA A 403 -1.83 30.20 -18.94
CA ALA A 403 -2.21 30.12 -17.53
C ALA A 403 -3.70 30.48 -17.35
N ILE A 404 -4.42 29.61 -16.66
CA ILE A 404 -5.86 29.75 -16.45
C ILE A 404 -6.06 30.45 -15.11
N ASN A 405 -7.02 31.37 -15.02
CA ASN A 405 -7.52 31.81 -13.73
C ASN A 405 -8.17 30.61 -13.01
N LYS A 406 -8.09 30.58 -11.68
CA LYS A 406 -8.67 29.52 -10.83
C LYS A 406 -10.10 29.16 -11.28
N LEU A 407 -10.26 27.97 -11.87
CA LEU A 407 -11.49 27.51 -12.55
C LEU A 407 -12.55 26.93 -11.61
N SER A 408 -12.09 26.38 -10.49
CA SER A 408 -12.89 25.87 -9.38
C SER A 408 -12.19 26.21 -8.05
N LEU A 409 -12.72 25.79 -6.91
CA LEU A 409 -12.00 25.85 -5.63
C LEU A 409 -10.66 25.09 -5.69
N PHE A 410 -10.56 24.11 -6.59
CA PHE A 410 -9.38 23.27 -6.77
C PHE A 410 -8.44 23.78 -7.87
N GLU A 411 -7.14 23.54 -7.68
CA GLU A 411 -6.10 23.83 -8.68
C GLU A 411 -6.18 22.87 -9.87
N VAL A 412 -5.81 23.39 -11.05
CA VAL A 412 -5.67 22.58 -12.27
C VAL A 412 -4.31 21.92 -12.26
N ILE A 413 -4.27 20.59 -12.34
CA ILE A 413 -3.01 19.85 -12.47
C ILE A 413 -2.69 19.58 -13.94
N LYS A 414 -1.40 19.67 -14.29
CA LYS A 414 -0.89 19.40 -15.64
C LYS A 414 0.05 18.21 -15.57
N LEU A 415 -0.17 17.20 -16.41
CA LEU A 415 0.65 15.99 -16.49
C LEU A 415 1.00 15.71 -17.94
N ASN A 416 2.09 15.01 -18.20
CA ASN A 416 2.28 14.28 -19.45
C ASN A 416 1.74 12.83 -19.31
N PRO A 417 1.54 12.10 -20.43
CA PRO A 417 1.02 10.73 -20.38
C PRO A 417 1.83 9.77 -19.50
N PHE A 418 3.16 9.85 -19.56
CA PHE A 418 4.03 8.97 -18.78
C PHE A 418 3.99 9.28 -17.29
N GLU A 419 3.85 10.55 -16.91
CA GLU A 419 3.67 10.94 -15.50
C GLU A 419 2.36 10.38 -14.93
N LEU A 420 1.27 10.45 -15.69
CA LEU A 420 0.00 9.82 -15.31
C LEU A 420 0.14 8.30 -15.19
N HIS A 421 0.87 7.66 -16.12
CA HIS A 421 1.19 6.23 -16.03
C HIS A 421 1.97 5.92 -14.74
N CYS A 422 3.01 6.69 -14.43
CA CYS A 422 3.81 6.53 -13.21
C CYS A 422 2.96 6.65 -11.94
N ILE A 423 2.08 7.65 -11.87
CA ILE A 423 1.11 7.80 -10.77
C ILE A 423 0.19 6.57 -10.70
N SER A 424 -0.30 6.08 -11.85
CA SER A 424 -1.17 4.90 -11.86
C SER A 424 -0.46 3.64 -11.34
N VAL A 425 0.83 3.47 -11.61
CA VAL A 425 1.63 2.33 -11.11
C VAL A 425 1.93 2.47 -9.62
N ASN A 426 2.42 3.64 -9.21
CA ASN A 426 2.80 3.89 -7.82
C ASN A 426 1.58 3.91 -6.90
N GLU A 427 0.48 4.52 -7.32
CA GLU A 427 -0.67 4.82 -6.46
C GLU A 427 -1.91 3.96 -6.75
N ARG A 428 -1.82 2.89 -7.56
CA ARG A 428 -2.98 1.98 -7.83
C ARG A 428 -3.68 1.40 -6.60
N LYS A 429 -3.01 1.39 -5.44
CA LYS A 429 -3.57 0.88 -4.18
C LYS A 429 -4.19 1.99 -3.32
N GLU A 430 -3.95 3.25 -3.64
CA GLU A 430 -4.45 4.41 -2.90
C GLU A 430 -5.75 4.90 -3.53
N GLU A 431 -6.87 4.65 -2.84
CA GLU A 431 -8.19 5.04 -3.34
C GLU A 431 -8.31 6.56 -3.49
N ASN A 432 -8.77 7.01 -4.67
CA ASN A 432 -8.97 8.42 -4.97
C ASN A 432 -7.70 9.28 -4.76
N PHE A 433 -6.51 8.77 -5.10
CA PHE A 433 -5.25 9.50 -4.97
C PHE A 433 -5.28 10.92 -5.60
N LEU A 434 -5.66 11.03 -6.88
CA LEU A 434 -5.64 12.30 -7.63
C LEU A 434 -6.45 13.42 -6.94
N PRO A 435 -7.73 13.23 -6.59
CA PRO A 435 -8.49 14.30 -5.93
C PRO A 435 -7.96 14.64 -4.53
N ARG A 436 -7.39 13.69 -3.78
CA ARG A 436 -6.73 13.96 -2.48
C ARG A 436 -5.51 14.87 -2.68
N TYR A 437 -4.65 14.51 -3.62
CA TYR A 437 -3.49 15.31 -4.02
C TYR A 437 -3.90 16.71 -4.48
N ILE A 438 -4.86 16.82 -5.40
CA ILE A 438 -5.35 18.11 -5.92
C ILE A 438 -5.87 18.98 -4.77
N ARG A 439 -6.67 18.42 -3.85
CA ARG A 439 -7.20 19.13 -2.68
C ARG A 439 -6.08 19.64 -1.77
N ALA A 440 -5.04 18.83 -1.54
CA ALA A 440 -3.88 19.23 -0.73
C ALA A 440 -3.08 20.35 -1.43
N LYS A 441 -2.77 20.19 -2.72
CA LYS A 441 -2.04 21.18 -3.53
C LYS A 441 -2.78 22.51 -3.60
N SER A 442 -4.12 22.48 -3.65
CA SER A 442 -4.96 23.67 -3.73
C SER A 442 -4.87 24.62 -2.53
N LYS A 443 -4.28 24.17 -1.41
CA LYS A 443 -4.01 25.01 -0.24
C LYS A 443 -2.68 25.78 -0.32
N LEU A 444 -1.78 25.36 -1.20
CA LEU A 444 -0.43 25.90 -1.28
C LEU A 444 -0.42 27.26 -1.95
N LYS A 445 0.42 28.16 -1.43
CA LYS A 445 0.84 29.35 -2.19
C LYS A 445 2.12 29.00 -2.95
N THR A 446 2.06 28.95 -4.28
CA THR A 446 3.22 28.71 -5.13
C THR A 446 3.44 29.88 -6.08
N ASN A 447 4.70 30.31 -6.26
CA ASN A 447 5.05 31.47 -7.11
C ASN A 447 5.40 31.10 -8.56
N MET A 448 5.58 29.81 -8.86
CA MET A 448 5.96 29.29 -10.17
C MET A 448 5.08 28.07 -10.55
N PRO A 449 3.78 28.26 -10.81
CA PRO A 449 2.93 27.14 -11.16
C PRO A 449 3.29 26.59 -12.55
N ASN A 450 3.66 25.30 -12.59
CA ASN A 450 3.71 24.47 -13.80
C ASN A 450 4.86 24.72 -14.80
N LEU A 451 6.07 25.03 -14.32
CA LEU A 451 7.30 25.11 -15.16
C LEU A 451 8.04 23.77 -15.28
N PHE A 452 7.99 22.94 -14.25
CA PHE A 452 8.67 21.64 -14.16
C PHE A 452 7.65 20.51 -14.02
N SER A 453 8.13 19.27 -14.11
CA SER A 453 7.31 18.07 -13.91
C SER A 453 6.44 18.16 -12.64
N GLU A 454 5.16 17.84 -12.77
CA GLU A 454 4.23 17.77 -11.62
C GLU A 454 4.64 16.66 -10.64
N LEU A 455 5.40 15.67 -11.12
CA LEU A 455 5.93 14.60 -10.28
C LEU A 455 6.88 15.11 -9.19
N ASN A 456 7.52 16.26 -9.36
CA ASN A 456 8.31 16.87 -8.27
C ASN A 456 7.41 17.17 -7.06
N ALA A 457 6.22 17.75 -7.30
CA ALA A 457 5.26 18.05 -6.26
C ALA A 457 4.57 16.79 -5.72
N VAL A 458 4.31 15.80 -6.58
CA VAL A 458 3.78 14.48 -6.16
C VAL A 458 4.79 13.76 -5.27
N SER A 459 6.08 13.76 -5.62
CA SER A 459 7.15 13.12 -4.87
C SER A 459 7.28 13.72 -3.47
N ILE A 460 7.23 15.05 -3.33
CA ILE A 460 7.19 15.72 -2.02
C ILE A 460 5.95 15.29 -1.22
N TYR A 461 4.79 15.22 -1.88
CA TYR A 461 3.54 14.84 -1.23
C TYR A 461 3.59 13.40 -0.69
N THR A 462 3.98 12.43 -1.52
CA THR A 462 3.98 11.00 -1.17
C THR A 462 5.12 10.63 -0.21
N SER A 463 6.29 11.26 -0.34
CA SER A 463 7.42 11.05 0.59
C SER A 463 7.16 11.58 2.00
N ASN A 464 6.15 12.45 2.17
CA ASN A 464 5.78 13.07 3.44
C ASN A 464 4.38 12.65 3.91
N GLU A 465 4.12 11.34 3.92
CA GLU A 465 2.86 10.71 4.39
C GLU A 465 1.61 11.31 3.72
N HIS A 466 1.68 11.61 2.41
CA HIS A 466 0.59 12.21 1.63
C HIS A 466 0.14 13.57 2.20
N SER A 467 1.10 14.42 2.55
CA SER A 467 0.88 15.76 3.06
C SER A 467 1.95 16.76 2.60
N PHE A 468 1.57 18.03 2.46
CA PHE A 468 2.51 19.15 2.31
C PHE A 468 2.91 19.80 3.65
N TYR A 469 2.65 19.13 4.77
CA TYR A 469 3.13 19.54 6.08
C TYR A 469 4.63 19.19 6.26
N LEU A 470 5.51 20.07 5.77
CA LEU A 470 6.95 19.79 5.71
C LEU A 470 7.68 19.91 7.07
N SER A 471 7.24 20.80 7.95
CA SER A 471 7.83 20.98 9.29
C SER A 471 6.95 21.80 10.23
N ASP A 472 7.21 21.71 11.53
CA ASP A 472 6.56 22.48 12.60
C ASP A 472 6.65 24.02 12.43
N ASP A 473 7.67 24.50 11.71
CA ASP A 473 7.89 25.92 11.45
C ASP A 473 7.28 26.41 10.12
N PHE A 474 6.69 25.51 9.33
CA PHE A 474 6.17 25.79 8.00
C PHE A 474 4.64 25.83 7.99
N ASN A 475 4.06 26.98 7.60
CA ASN A 475 2.62 27.09 7.35
C ASN A 475 2.33 27.00 5.84
N PRO A 476 1.71 25.92 5.34
CA PRO A 476 1.48 25.73 3.90
C PRO A 476 0.54 26.77 3.28
N SER A 477 -0.31 27.42 4.08
CA SER A 477 -1.29 28.40 3.61
C SER A 477 -0.79 29.85 3.60
N GLU A 478 0.28 30.14 4.35
CA GLU A 478 0.87 31.48 4.45
C GLU A 478 2.24 31.59 3.78
N THR A 479 2.98 30.49 3.70
CA THR A 479 4.34 30.45 3.16
C THR A 479 4.31 30.14 1.67
N ILE A 480 5.10 30.87 0.90
CA ILE A 480 5.30 30.56 -0.51
C ILE A 480 6.23 29.36 -0.62
N LEU A 481 5.72 28.25 -1.14
CA LEU A 481 6.51 27.05 -1.41
C LEU A 481 7.13 27.13 -2.81
N TYR A 482 8.44 26.91 -2.89
CA TYR A 482 9.18 26.76 -4.14
C TYR A 482 9.52 25.29 -4.31
N ILE A 483 8.96 24.67 -5.35
CA ILE A 483 9.23 23.27 -5.71
C ILE A 483 10.30 23.31 -6.80
N ALA A 484 11.47 22.75 -6.49
CA ALA A 484 12.59 22.64 -7.42
C ALA A 484 12.45 21.38 -8.30
N PRO A 485 13.03 21.37 -9.52
CA PRO A 485 13.14 20.15 -10.32
C PRO A 485 14.16 19.17 -9.73
N GLY A 486 13.99 17.87 -10.00
CA GLY A 486 14.95 16.81 -9.68
C GLY A 486 14.33 15.60 -8.96
N ASP A 487 13.33 15.84 -8.11
CA ASP A 487 12.65 14.80 -7.32
C ASP A 487 11.77 13.85 -8.15
N SER A 488 11.45 14.23 -9.38
CA SER A 488 10.64 13.42 -10.32
C SER A 488 11.31 12.10 -10.72
N VAL A 489 12.65 12.08 -10.83
CA VAL A 489 13.39 10.89 -11.30
C VAL A 489 13.25 9.71 -10.34
N ASP A 490 13.32 9.97 -9.04
CA ASP A 490 13.17 8.92 -8.03
C ASP A 490 11.75 8.34 -8.06
N TYR A 491 10.74 9.20 -8.24
CA TYR A 491 9.35 8.76 -8.38
C TYR A 491 9.13 7.90 -9.65
N ILE A 492 9.75 8.28 -10.77
CA ILE A 492 9.73 7.51 -12.02
C ILE A 492 10.46 6.17 -11.85
N ASN A 493 11.65 6.15 -11.23
CA ASN A 493 12.39 4.93 -10.94
C ASN A 493 11.55 3.96 -10.12
N GLN A 494 10.86 4.45 -9.08
CA GLN A 494 9.95 3.64 -8.28
C GLN A 494 8.84 3.01 -9.13
N ALA A 495 8.24 3.77 -10.05
CA ALA A 495 7.20 3.26 -10.94
C ALA A 495 7.74 2.17 -11.87
N ILE A 496 8.85 2.42 -12.55
CA ILE A 496 9.48 1.45 -13.46
C ILE A 496 9.88 0.17 -12.71
N GLU A 497 10.43 0.29 -11.50
CA GLU A 497 10.80 -0.86 -10.68
C GLU A 497 9.61 -1.65 -10.15
N LYS A 498 8.50 -0.97 -9.85
CA LYS A 498 7.27 -1.57 -9.32
C LYS A 498 6.48 -2.29 -10.41
N GLU A 499 6.39 -1.68 -11.60
CA GLU A 499 5.79 -2.28 -12.78
C GLU A 499 6.67 -3.43 -13.30
N ASN A 500 7.97 -3.19 -13.43
CA ASN A 500 8.97 -4.11 -13.99
C ASN A 500 8.44 -4.83 -15.24
N ALA A 501 7.90 -4.04 -16.19
CA ALA A 501 7.31 -4.56 -17.42
C ALA A 501 8.38 -5.19 -18.31
N ILE A 502 8.16 -6.45 -18.68
CA ILE A 502 9.06 -7.23 -19.53
C ILE A 502 8.28 -8.05 -20.55
N LEU A 503 8.95 -8.42 -21.63
CA LEU A 503 8.45 -9.35 -22.65
C LEU A 503 8.95 -10.77 -22.34
N VAL A 504 8.04 -11.74 -22.22
CA VAL A 504 8.38 -13.16 -21.96
C VAL A 504 7.71 -14.08 -22.97
N GLU A 505 8.21 -15.31 -23.12
CA GLU A 505 7.51 -16.34 -23.92
C GLU A 505 6.09 -16.55 -23.36
N SER A 506 5.09 -16.41 -24.23
CA SER A 506 3.68 -16.62 -23.88
C SER A 506 3.41 -18.10 -23.65
N TYR A 507 2.38 -18.40 -22.85
CA TYR A 507 1.82 -19.74 -22.78
C TYR A 507 1.15 -20.17 -24.10
N GLU A 508 0.96 -19.24 -25.05
CA GLU A 508 0.61 -19.50 -26.45
C GLU A 508 1.88 -19.64 -27.31
N ASP A 509 2.09 -20.84 -27.86
CA ASP A 509 3.28 -21.18 -28.64
C ASP A 509 3.56 -20.19 -29.78
N GLY A 510 4.82 -19.77 -29.89
CA GLY A 510 5.31 -18.89 -30.96
C GLY A 510 5.09 -17.40 -30.72
N TRP A 511 4.49 -17.02 -29.58
CA TRP A 511 4.24 -15.63 -29.21
C TRP A 511 5.03 -15.24 -27.96
N LYS A 512 5.34 -13.94 -27.84
CA LYS A 512 5.78 -13.34 -26.57
C LYS A 512 4.72 -12.33 -26.12
N THR A 513 4.56 -12.20 -24.81
CA THR A 513 3.56 -11.30 -24.19
C THR A 513 4.21 -10.39 -23.15
N ARG A 514 3.67 -9.18 -23.00
CA ARG A 514 4.10 -8.23 -21.97
C ARG A 514 3.51 -8.67 -20.63
N VAL A 515 4.36 -8.74 -19.62
CA VAL A 515 3.97 -9.07 -18.25
C VAL A 515 4.52 -8.03 -17.28
N GLU A 516 3.80 -7.84 -16.18
CA GLU A 516 4.15 -6.90 -15.11
C GLU A 516 4.35 -7.65 -13.79
N SER A 517 5.25 -7.17 -12.95
CA SER A 517 5.58 -7.79 -11.68
C SER A 517 4.42 -7.72 -10.68
N CYS A 518 4.03 -8.88 -10.15
CA CYS A 518 3.06 -8.99 -9.04
C CYS A 518 3.72 -9.38 -7.71
N ASP A 519 4.86 -10.09 -7.73
CA ASP A 519 5.73 -10.34 -6.56
C ASP A 519 7.21 -10.34 -6.99
N LYS A 520 7.90 -9.22 -6.70
CA LYS A 520 9.31 -9.00 -7.08
C LYS A 520 10.27 -9.97 -6.38
N ILE A 521 10.01 -10.33 -5.12
CA ILE A 521 10.88 -11.23 -4.34
C ILE A 521 10.85 -12.64 -4.93
N ARG A 522 9.65 -13.07 -5.37
CA ARG A 522 9.40 -14.40 -5.92
C ARG A 522 9.51 -14.47 -7.45
N ASN A 523 9.86 -13.35 -8.11
CA ASN A 523 9.98 -13.21 -9.57
C ASN A 523 8.71 -13.65 -10.32
N MET A 524 7.55 -13.22 -9.79
CA MET A 524 6.23 -13.53 -10.33
C MET A 524 5.66 -12.35 -11.10
N TYR A 525 5.03 -12.64 -12.22
CA TYR A 525 4.44 -11.69 -13.14
C TYR A 525 3.02 -12.08 -13.53
N THR A 526 2.25 -11.11 -14.00
CA THR A 526 0.90 -11.31 -14.55
C THR A 526 0.73 -10.49 -15.83
N GLU A 527 -0.23 -10.87 -16.68
CA GLU A 527 -0.54 -10.10 -17.88
C GLU A 527 -1.30 -8.82 -17.53
N SER A 528 -0.97 -7.74 -18.22
CA SER A 528 -1.50 -6.39 -17.96
C SER A 528 -2.98 -6.20 -18.37
N GLU A 529 -3.58 -7.13 -19.14
CA GLU A 529 -4.90 -6.97 -19.77
C GLU A 529 -5.91 -8.10 -19.44
N TRP A 530 -6.10 -8.37 -18.15
CA TRP A 530 -7.04 -9.40 -17.65
C TRP A 530 -8.48 -9.31 -18.23
N GLY A 531 -8.93 -8.10 -18.58
CA GLY A 531 -10.30 -7.84 -19.02
C GLY A 531 -10.68 -8.31 -20.43
N GLU A 532 -9.70 -8.62 -21.30
CA GLU A 532 -9.98 -9.01 -22.69
C GLU A 532 -10.05 -10.53 -22.89
N THR A 533 -9.29 -11.30 -22.10
CA THR A 533 -9.18 -12.77 -22.26
C THR A 533 -10.14 -13.57 -21.37
N LYS A 534 -10.70 -12.95 -20.31
CA LYS A 534 -11.46 -13.62 -19.23
C LYS A 534 -10.74 -14.81 -18.60
N LYS A 535 -9.42 -14.88 -18.73
CA LYS A 535 -8.55 -15.88 -18.12
C LYS A 535 -7.62 -15.19 -17.15
N SER A 536 -7.26 -15.90 -16.10
CA SER A 536 -6.23 -15.46 -15.17
C SER A 536 -4.92 -16.12 -15.52
N SER A 537 -3.82 -15.38 -15.39
CA SER A 537 -2.48 -15.88 -15.72
C SER A 537 -1.44 -15.36 -14.73
N ILE A 538 -0.57 -16.26 -14.30
CA ILE A 538 0.61 -15.97 -13.46
C ILE A 538 1.80 -16.65 -14.11
N CYS A 539 2.88 -15.90 -14.33
CA CYS A 539 4.15 -16.40 -14.82
C CYS A 539 5.21 -16.32 -13.71
N ILE A 540 5.93 -17.41 -13.47
CA ILE A 540 7.08 -17.46 -12.56
C ILE A 540 8.32 -17.61 -13.41
N CYS A 541 9.23 -16.63 -13.33
CA CYS A 541 10.45 -16.65 -14.11
C CYS A 541 11.60 -17.24 -13.28
N PHE A 542 12.19 -18.35 -13.73
CA PHE A 542 13.40 -18.94 -13.17
C PHE A 542 14.59 -18.70 -14.11
N SER A 543 15.81 -18.92 -13.63
CA SER A 543 17.01 -18.76 -14.47
C SER A 543 17.10 -19.75 -15.63
N ASN A 544 16.40 -20.89 -15.57
CA ASN A 544 16.42 -21.96 -16.58
C ASN A 544 15.10 -22.12 -17.35
N CYS A 545 13.96 -21.68 -16.83
CA CYS A 545 12.66 -21.76 -17.50
C CYS A 545 11.64 -20.75 -16.96
N ASN A 546 10.56 -20.52 -17.71
CA ASN A 546 9.36 -19.82 -17.26
C ASN A 546 8.23 -20.82 -17.02
N ILE A 547 7.50 -20.66 -15.92
CA ILE A 547 6.33 -21.48 -15.60
C ILE A 547 5.09 -20.60 -15.58
N TRP A 548 4.15 -20.88 -16.49
CA TRP A 548 2.84 -20.26 -16.52
C TRP A 548 1.80 -21.11 -15.80
N ILE A 549 0.95 -20.45 -15.04
CA ILE A 549 -0.25 -21.03 -14.43
C ILE A 549 -1.42 -20.19 -14.92
N THR A 550 -2.40 -20.82 -15.57
CA THR A 550 -3.59 -20.14 -16.06
C THR A 550 -4.87 -20.75 -15.52
N SER A 551 -5.98 -20.02 -15.62
CA SER A 551 -7.32 -20.57 -15.49
C SER A 551 -7.92 -20.88 -16.86
N ASP A 552 -8.93 -21.74 -16.88
CA ASP A 552 -9.92 -21.75 -17.97
C ASP A 552 -10.70 -20.41 -18.03
N GLU A 553 -11.52 -20.25 -19.07
CA GLU A 553 -12.38 -19.05 -19.22
C GLU A 553 -13.31 -18.92 -18.01
N ILE A 554 -13.21 -17.78 -17.32
CA ILE A 554 -14.04 -17.45 -16.16
C ILE A 554 -15.36 -16.89 -16.67
N VAL A 555 -16.43 -17.67 -16.52
CA VAL A 555 -17.79 -17.30 -16.97
C VAL A 555 -18.66 -16.85 -15.81
N GLU A 556 -18.52 -17.49 -14.65
CA GLU A 556 -19.31 -17.21 -13.45
C GLU A 556 -18.44 -16.59 -12.36
N GLU A 557 -19.00 -15.66 -11.60
CA GLU A 557 -18.28 -14.96 -10.53
C GLU A 557 -17.80 -15.89 -9.41
N LEU A 558 -18.55 -16.96 -9.12
CA LEU A 558 -18.19 -17.99 -8.15
C LEU A 558 -16.86 -18.68 -8.52
N ASP A 559 -16.53 -18.76 -9.81
CA ASP A 559 -15.30 -19.43 -10.28
C ASP A 559 -14.04 -18.66 -9.89
N ILE A 560 -14.13 -17.33 -9.77
CA ILE A 560 -12.99 -16.43 -9.54
C ILE A 560 -12.27 -16.85 -8.26
N ASN A 561 -13.01 -17.04 -7.17
CA ASN A 561 -12.43 -17.40 -5.87
C ASN A 561 -11.78 -18.78 -5.89
N LEU A 562 -12.35 -19.75 -6.62
CA LEU A 562 -11.81 -21.10 -6.73
C LEU A 562 -10.49 -21.09 -7.52
N TYR A 563 -10.49 -20.51 -8.73
CA TYR A 563 -9.31 -20.39 -9.56
C TYR A 563 -8.21 -19.61 -8.86
N PHE A 564 -8.51 -18.43 -8.31
CA PHE A 564 -7.50 -17.63 -7.61
C PHE A 564 -6.92 -18.35 -6.40
N SER A 565 -7.72 -19.06 -5.59
CA SER A 565 -7.19 -19.79 -4.43
C SER A 565 -6.21 -20.90 -4.84
N ILE A 566 -6.52 -21.63 -5.92
CA ILE A 566 -5.64 -22.69 -6.46
C ILE A 566 -4.38 -22.08 -7.05
N MET A 567 -4.53 -21.08 -7.93
CA MET A 567 -3.41 -20.44 -8.63
C MET A 567 -2.47 -19.71 -7.68
N ASP A 568 -2.99 -18.96 -6.70
CA ASP A 568 -2.21 -18.28 -5.65
C ASP A 568 -1.43 -19.28 -4.79
N THR A 569 -2.07 -20.38 -4.39
CA THR A 569 -1.39 -21.46 -3.64
C THR A 569 -0.29 -22.12 -4.45
N LEU A 570 -0.59 -22.51 -5.70
CA LEU A 570 0.37 -23.20 -6.55
C LEU A 570 1.55 -22.30 -6.92
N SER A 571 1.26 -21.05 -7.32
CA SER A 571 2.29 -20.11 -7.73
C SER A 571 3.23 -19.73 -6.59
N TYR A 572 2.69 -19.48 -5.40
CA TYR A 572 3.48 -19.24 -4.19
C TYR A 572 4.47 -20.37 -3.94
N TRP A 573 4.00 -21.61 -3.88
CA TRP A 573 4.89 -22.72 -3.52
C TRP A 573 5.87 -23.12 -4.61
N LEU A 574 5.50 -22.98 -5.90
CA LEU A 574 6.45 -23.19 -6.98
C LEU A 574 7.58 -22.15 -6.92
N ALA A 575 7.26 -20.89 -6.59
CA ALA A 575 8.28 -19.88 -6.37
C ALA A 575 9.17 -20.20 -5.14
N GLU A 576 8.59 -20.68 -4.03
CA GLU A 576 9.36 -21.15 -2.87
C GLU A 576 10.22 -22.39 -3.19
N CYS A 577 9.86 -23.15 -4.23
CA CYS A 577 10.65 -24.27 -4.78
C CYS A 577 11.72 -23.84 -5.80
N LYS A 578 12.08 -22.55 -5.87
CA LYS A 578 13.09 -22.01 -6.79
C LYS A 578 14.38 -22.84 -6.85
N VAL A 579 14.94 -23.20 -5.69
CA VAL A 579 16.18 -24.00 -5.63
C VAL A 579 16.03 -25.36 -6.30
N ILE A 580 14.86 -26.01 -6.15
CA ILE A 580 14.57 -27.31 -6.77
C ILE A 580 14.46 -27.14 -8.28
N ILE A 581 13.70 -26.14 -8.74
CA ILE A 581 13.41 -25.93 -10.17
C ILE A 581 14.67 -25.48 -10.93
N GLU A 582 15.48 -24.57 -10.38
CA GLU A 582 16.70 -24.07 -11.04
C GLU A 582 17.81 -25.13 -11.12
N ASN A 583 17.80 -26.14 -10.24
CA ASN A 583 18.73 -27.27 -10.31
C ASN A 583 18.31 -28.36 -11.32
N MET A 584 17.10 -28.27 -11.90
CA MET A 584 16.65 -29.19 -12.94
C MET A 584 17.18 -28.76 -14.32
N GLU A 585 17.84 -29.68 -15.03
CA GLU A 585 18.21 -29.49 -16.43
C GLU A 585 16.99 -29.73 -17.34
N MET A 586 16.15 -28.70 -17.51
CA MET A 586 14.89 -28.77 -18.27
C MET A 586 15.10 -28.96 -19.78
N TYR A 587 14.21 -29.70 -20.44
CA TYR A 587 14.18 -29.81 -21.90
C TYR A 587 13.76 -28.52 -22.60
N ASP A 588 12.86 -27.76 -21.96
CA ASP A 588 12.20 -26.60 -22.52
C ASP A 588 12.36 -25.38 -21.61
N THR A 589 12.31 -24.19 -22.21
CA THR A 589 12.37 -22.89 -21.52
C THR A 589 11.01 -22.44 -21.00
N LEU A 590 9.94 -23.18 -21.31
CA LEU A 590 8.56 -22.82 -21.04
C LEU A 590 7.75 -24.05 -20.61
N TYR A 591 7.06 -23.93 -19.49
CA TYR A 591 6.05 -24.89 -19.03
C TYR A 591 4.76 -24.17 -18.67
N HIS A 592 3.62 -24.73 -19.05
CA HIS A 592 2.30 -24.15 -18.86
C HIS A 592 1.36 -25.16 -18.17
N PHE A 593 0.79 -24.74 -17.05
CA PHE A 593 -0.20 -25.48 -16.26
C PHE A 593 -1.53 -24.74 -16.24
N ASN A 594 -2.51 -25.25 -16.98
CA ASN A 594 -3.87 -24.71 -17.00
C ASN A 594 -4.73 -25.39 -15.92
N VAL A 595 -5.34 -24.62 -15.03
CA VAL A 595 -6.25 -25.11 -13.99
C VAL A 595 -7.65 -25.25 -14.59
N VAL A 596 -8.21 -26.46 -14.49
CA VAL A 596 -9.54 -26.82 -14.99
C VAL A 596 -10.38 -27.34 -13.82
N LEU A 597 -11.59 -26.81 -13.62
CA LEU A 597 -12.51 -27.29 -12.58
C LEU A 597 -13.51 -28.30 -13.18
N ASP A 598 -13.57 -29.51 -12.63
CA ASP A 598 -14.55 -30.54 -12.98
C ASP A 598 -15.75 -30.55 -12.00
N GLY A 599 -16.91 -31.04 -12.45
CA GLY A 599 -18.11 -31.24 -11.65
C GLY A 599 -18.95 -29.97 -11.38
N ASP A 600 -19.90 -30.09 -10.44
CA ASP A 600 -20.75 -28.96 -10.03
C ASP A 600 -19.98 -28.00 -9.12
N LYS A 601 -19.86 -26.75 -9.56
CA LYS A 601 -19.11 -25.69 -8.87
C LYS A 601 -19.62 -25.40 -7.46
N LYS A 602 -20.92 -25.53 -7.21
CA LYS A 602 -21.47 -25.35 -5.85
C LYS A 602 -20.88 -26.36 -4.87
N THR A 603 -20.50 -27.55 -5.35
CA THR A 603 -19.97 -28.60 -4.49
C THR A 603 -18.56 -28.35 -3.97
N TYR A 604 -17.81 -27.40 -4.55
CA TYR A 604 -16.49 -26.98 -4.07
C TYR A 604 -16.53 -26.28 -2.72
N TYR A 605 -17.69 -25.74 -2.34
CA TYR A 605 -17.87 -25.03 -1.08
C TYR A 605 -18.29 -25.94 0.08
N TYR A 606 -18.47 -27.24 -0.16
CA TYR A 606 -18.81 -28.20 0.89
C TYR A 606 -17.55 -28.85 1.48
N ALA A 607 -17.55 -29.05 2.81
CA ALA A 607 -16.45 -29.70 3.50
C ALA A 607 -16.33 -31.18 3.07
N PRO A 608 -15.10 -31.70 2.84
CA PRO A 608 -14.91 -33.10 2.53
C PRO A 608 -15.19 -33.98 3.77
N THR A 609 -15.74 -35.17 3.55
CA THR A 609 -16.07 -36.12 4.62
C THR A 609 -14.97 -37.15 4.90
N GLU A 610 -13.97 -37.28 4.03
CA GLU A 610 -12.90 -38.28 4.07
C GLU A 610 -11.55 -37.63 3.73
N ASP A 611 -10.44 -38.11 4.32
CA ASP A 611 -9.07 -37.70 3.98
C ASP A 611 -8.52 -38.60 2.86
N ILE A 612 -8.22 -38.00 1.70
CA ILE A 612 -7.77 -38.69 0.48
C ILE A 612 -6.53 -37.97 -0.05
N ALA A 613 -5.56 -38.71 -0.60
CA ALA A 613 -4.37 -38.13 -1.20
C ALA A 613 -4.74 -37.29 -2.44
N LEU A 614 -4.12 -36.12 -2.59
CA LEU A 614 -4.41 -35.23 -3.73
C LEU A 614 -4.04 -35.85 -5.07
N PHE A 615 -3.00 -36.70 -5.10
CA PHE A 615 -2.58 -37.42 -6.30
C PHE A 615 -3.70 -38.30 -6.89
N ASP A 616 -4.63 -38.77 -6.08
CA ASP A 616 -5.77 -39.58 -6.52
C ASP A 616 -6.97 -38.72 -6.97
N LEU A 617 -6.94 -37.40 -6.72
CA LEU A 617 -8.07 -36.47 -6.91
C LEU A 617 -7.83 -35.37 -7.94
N VAL A 618 -6.56 -35.06 -8.24
CA VAL A 618 -6.15 -34.12 -9.29
C VAL A 618 -5.55 -34.92 -10.43
N SER A 619 -6.21 -34.91 -11.59
CA SER A 619 -5.66 -35.55 -12.79
C SER A 619 -4.83 -34.56 -13.61
N ILE A 620 -3.80 -35.07 -14.26
CA ILE A 620 -2.94 -34.30 -15.17
C ILE A 620 -3.13 -34.84 -16.58
N GLU A 621 -3.51 -33.99 -17.50
CA GLU A 621 -3.60 -34.30 -18.93
C GLU A 621 -2.68 -33.38 -19.71
N GLY A 622 -1.88 -33.92 -20.64
CA GLY A 622 -0.96 -33.11 -21.45
C GLY A 622 0.38 -33.78 -21.70
N CYS A 623 1.19 -33.16 -22.55
CA CYS A 623 2.53 -33.63 -22.87
C CYS A 623 3.41 -32.47 -23.35
N GLY A 624 4.74 -32.62 -23.22
CA GLY A 624 5.69 -31.57 -23.59
C GLY A 624 5.59 -30.36 -22.65
N ARG A 625 5.22 -29.21 -23.21
CA ARG A 625 5.20 -27.92 -22.51
C ARG A 625 3.85 -27.55 -21.90
N HIS A 626 2.76 -28.24 -22.25
CA HIS A 626 1.40 -27.86 -21.84
C HIS A 626 0.67 -28.97 -21.08
N TYR A 627 0.13 -28.62 -19.93
CA TYR A 627 -0.56 -29.52 -19.00
C TYR A 627 -1.85 -28.89 -18.46
N ASN A 628 -2.92 -29.67 -18.43
CA ASN A 628 -4.14 -29.36 -17.69
C ASN A 628 -4.09 -30.04 -16.32
N LEU A 629 -4.29 -29.27 -15.27
CA LEU A 629 -4.53 -29.74 -13.90
C LEU A 629 -6.03 -29.74 -13.68
N ILE A 630 -6.66 -30.93 -13.72
CA ILE A 630 -8.11 -31.07 -13.57
C ILE A 630 -8.42 -31.31 -12.10
N TRP A 631 -9.13 -30.37 -11.50
CA TRP A 631 -9.52 -30.37 -10.10
C TRP A 631 -10.91 -30.94 -9.94
N SER A 632 -11.10 -31.78 -8.93
CA SER A 632 -12.42 -32.19 -8.46
C SER A 632 -12.82 -31.37 -7.22
N PRO A 633 -14.14 -31.26 -6.92
CA PRO A 633 -14.61 -30.62 -5.68
C PRO A 633 -13.96 -31.23 -4.42
N LYS A 634 -13.74 -32.55 -4.44
CA LYS A 634 -13.06 -33.27 -3.36
C LYS A 634 -11.60 -32.82 -3.21
N ALA A 635 -10.87 -32.62 -4.31
CA ALA A 635 -9.48 -32.14 -4.27
C ALA A 635 -9.40 -30.78 -3.58
N PHE A 636 -10.26 -29.84 -3.97
CA PHE A 636 -10.33 -28.51 -3.35
C PHE A 636 -10.65 -28.61 -1.85
N GLY A 637 -11.62 -29.45 -1.48
CA GLY A 637 -11.95 -29.70 -0.08
C GLY A 637 -10.75 -30.16 0.76
N GLN A 638 -9.89 -31.04 0.23
CA GLN A 638 -8.70 -31.54 0.97
C GLN A 638 -7.73 -30.43 1.38
N MET A 639 -7.66 -29.33 0.62
CA MET A 639 -6.79 -28.18 0.92
C MET A 639 -7.18 -27.47 2.25
N SER A 640 -8.37 -27.76 2.77
CA SER A 640 -8.89 -27.27 4.06
C SER A 640 -8.19 -27.88 5.29
N CYS A 641 -7.19 -28.75 5.10
CA CYS A 641 -6.46 -29.36 6.21
C CYS A 641 -5.71 -28.32 7.07
N LYS A 642 -5.37 -28.70 8.31
CA LYS A 642 -4.76 -27.78 9.30
C LYS A 642 -3.31 -27.40 9.04
N THR A 643 -2.60 -28.18 8.22
CA THR A 643 -1.16 -28.00 7.94
C THR A 643 -0.95 -27.78 6.45
N ASN A 644 0.29 -27.54 6.03
CA ASN A 644 0.66 -27.47 4.61
C ASN A 644 0.90 -28.84 3.94
N ALA A 645 0.49 -29.95 4.57
CA ALA A 645 0.73 -31.29 4.03
C ALA A 645 0.10 -31.50 2.64
N LYS A 646 -1.14 -31.05 2.43
CA LYS A 646 -1.81 -31.13 1.13
C LYS A 646 -1.24 -30.15 0.11
N GLU A 647 -0.78 -28.99 0.54
CA GLU A 647 -0.05 -28.04 -0.32
C GLU A 647 1.28 -28.64 -0.82
N LYS A 648 1.97 -29.41 0.03
CA LYS A 648 3.15 -30.18 -0.36
C LYS A 648 2.82 -31.23 -1.40
N GLU A 649 1.77 -32.03 -1.20
CA GLU A 649 1.31 -33.03 -2.19
C GLU A 649 1.01 -32.36 -3.54
N LEU A 650 0.32 -31.20 -3.54
CA LEU A 650 0.05 -30.43 -4.75
C LEU A 650 1.34 -30.01 -5.48
N CYS A 651 2.35 -29.54 -4.75
CA CYS A 651 3.62 -29.14 -5.36
C CYS A 651 4.39 -30.35 -5.91
N GLN A 652 4.34 -31.49 -5.22
CA GLN A 652 4.95 -32.73 -5.70
C GLN A 652 4.34 -33.17 -7.04
N ILE A 653 3.02 -33.07 -7.20
CA ILE A 653 2.32 -33.38 -8.46
C ILE A 653 2.94 -32.60 -9.63
N VAL A 654 3.17 -31.29 -9.46
CA VAL A 654 3.76 -30.44 -10.51
C VAL A 654 5.27 -30.68 -10.68
N LEU A 655 6.03 -30.79 -9.60
CA LEU A 655 7.47 -31.08 -9.66
C LEU A 655 7.77 -32.44 -10.29
N ASP A 656 6.91 -33.45 -10.10
CA ASP A 656 7.04 -34.76 -10.75
C ASP A 656 6.79 -34.68 -12.26
N VAL A 657 5.92 -33.78 -12.72
CA VAL A 657 5.75 -33.48 -14.15
C VAL A 657 7.00 -32.82 -14.71
N LEU A 658 7.53 -31.80 -14.04
CA LEU A 658 8.74 -31.11 -14.47
C LEU A 658 9.95 -32.07 -14.51
N LYS A 659 10.12 -32.90 -13.48
CA LYS A 659 11.18 -33.91 -13.39
C LYS A 659 11.17 -34.89 -14.57
N LYS A 660 10.00 -35.27 -15.08
CA LYS A 660 9.88 -36.13 -16.28
C LYS A 660 10.39 -35.43 -17.55
N ASN A 661 10.47 -34.11 -17.54
CA ASN A 661 10.95 -33.27 -18.65
C ASN A 661 12.39 -32.74 -18.41
N THR A 662 13.24 -33.52 -17.76
CA THR A 662 14.65 -33.15 -17.50
C THR A 662 15.63 -34.08 -18.21
N PHE A 663 16.79 -33.55 -18.63
CA PHE A 663 17.89 -34.32 -19.21
C PHE A 663 18.50 -35.31 -18.20
N THR A 664 18.59 -34.90 -16.94
CA THR A 664 19.11 -35.72 -15.84
C THR A 664 18.14 -35.75 -14.67
N PRO A 665 17.87 -36.94 -14.08
CA PRO A 665 16.99 -37.03 -12.91
C PRO A 665 17.55 -36.25 -11.71
N TYR A 666 16.79 -35.27 -11.21
CA TYR A 666 17.05 -34.59 -9.94
C TYR A 666 16.21 -35.22 -8.82
N ASP A 667 16.83 -35.55 -7.67
CA ASP A 667 16.13 -36.01 -6.47
C ASP A 667 15.95 -34.86 -5.48
N TYR A 668 14.73 -34.32 -5.43
CA TYR A 668 14.36 -33.19 -4.57
C TYR A 668 13.76 -33.59 -3.22
N THR A 669 13.78 -34.89 -2.85
CA THR A 669 13.04 -35.41 -1.69
C THR A 669 13.42 -34.73 -0.37
N GLU A 670 14.71 -34.43 -0.16
CA GLU A 670 15.19 -33.75 1.05
C GLU A 670 14.96 -32.24 1.00
N ASP A 671 15.08 -31.62 -0.18
CA ASP A 671 14.86 -30.18 -0.35
C ASP A 671 13.40 -29.81 -0.07
N ILE A 672 12.45 -30.57 -0.63
CA ILE A 672 11.03 -30.30 -0.42
C ILE A 672 10.59 -30.56 1.03
N LYS A 673 11.25 -31.47 1.77
CA LYS A 673 10.99 -31.64 3.21
C LYS A 673 11.38 -30.38 3.99
N LYS A 674 12.52 -29.77 3.67
CA LYS A 674 12.98 -28.54 4.32
C LYS A 674 12.07 -27.36 4.02
N ILE A 675 11.62 -27.21 2.76
CA ILE A 675 10.72 -26.12 2.35
C ILE A 675 9.38 -26.16 3.11
N PHE A 676 8.87 -27.36 3.39
CA PHE A 676 7.58 -27.59 4.07
C PHE A 676 7.72 -27.97 5.56
N ASP A 677 8.89 -27.78 6.18
CA ASP A 677 9.15 -28.22 7.57
C ASP A 677 8.29 -27.46 8.61
N ASN A 678 7.96 -26.20 8.33
CA ASN A 678 7.05 -25.43 9.17
C ASN A 678 5.58 -25.72 8.78
N PRO A 679 4.80 -26.47 9.59
CA PRO A 679 3.42 -26.81 9.25
C PRO A 679 2.46 -25.61 9.27
N MET A 680 2.87 -24.48 9.86
CA MET A 680 2.11 -23.22 9.88
C MET A 680 2.31 -22.39 8.61
N LYS A 681 3.38 -22.62 7.86
CA LYS A 681 3.60 -21.96 6.56
C LYS A 681 2.62 -22.58 5.57
N LYS A 682 1.39 -22.08 5.58
CA LYS A 682 0.23 -22.60 4.86
C LYS A 682 -0.44 -21.44 4.11
N LYS A 683 -0.68 -21.61 2.81
CA LYS A 683 -1.24 -20.55 1.95
C LYS A 683 -2.75 -20.64 1.78
N PHE A 684 -3.30 -21.85 1.73
CA PHE A 684 -4.71 -22.10 1.47
C PHE A 684 -5.54 -21.94 2.75
N PHE A 685 -6.65 -21.21 2.67
CA PHE A 685 -7.54 -20.96 3.81
C PHE A 685 -8.99 -21.27 3.48
N SER A 686 -9.67 -21.96 4.40
CA SER A 686 -11.08 -22.34 4.32
C SER A 686 -11.72 -22.22 5.69
N SER A 687 -12.99 -21.84 5.76
CA SER A 687 -13.74 -21.75 7.02
C SER A 687 -15.15 -22.30 6.85
N ASP A 688 -15.67 -22.93 7.92
CA ASP A 688 -17.06 -23.34 8.01
C ASP A 688 -17.93 -22.14 8.38
N ILE A 689 -18.56 -21.55 7.36
CA ILE A 689 -19.35 -20.32 7.48
C ILE A 689 -20.73 -20.56 8.11
N GLU A 690 -21.21 -21.81 8.14
CA GLU A 690 -22.48 -22.15 8.80
C GLU A 690 -22.35 -22.08 10.31
N VAL A 691 -21.18 -22.47 10.83
CA VAL A 691 -20.85 -22.41 12.25
C VAL A 691 -20.40 -21.00 12.68
N ILE A 692 -19.74 -20.26 11.78
CA ILE A 692 -19.13 -18.96 12.09
C ILE A 692 -19.56 -17.88 11.08
N PRO A 693 -20.73 -17.25 11.28
CA PRO A 693 -21.28 -16.28 10.33
C PRO A 693 -20.37 -15.11 9.96
N TYR A 694 -19.51 -14.62 10.88
CA TYR A 694 -18.61 -13.50 10.58
C TYR A 694 -17.45 -13.85 9.64
N LEU A 695 -17.23 -15.13 9.33
CA LEU A 695 -16.25 -15.56 8.32
C LEU A 695 -16.90 -15.76 6.95
N LYS A 696 -18.22 -15.52 6.81
CA LYS A 696 -18.89 -15.50 5.51
C LYS A 696 -18.28 -14.40 4.64
N PRO A 697 -17.69 -14.73 3.46
CA PRO A 697 -17.09 -13.74 2.57
C PRO A 697 -18.09 -12.67 2.14
N ILE A 698 -17.60 -11.46 1.88
CA ILE A 698 -18.35 -10.39 1.20
C ILE A 698 -17.87 -10.34 -0.24
N VAL A 699 -18.80 -10.47 -1.18
CA VAL A 699 -18.49 -10.55 -2.62
C VAL A 699 -18.15 -9.15 -3.19
N PHE A 700 -18.75 -8.09 -2.66
CA PHE A 700 -18.55 -6.70 -3.13
C PHE A 700 -18.27 -5.74 -1.98
N GLY A 701 -17.07 -5.80 -1.42
CA GLY A 701 -16.64 -4.87 -0.38
C GLY A 701 -16.36 -3.45 -0.92
N ASN A 702 -16.71 -2.42 -0.15
CA ASN A 702 -16.37 -1.03 -0.42
C ASN A 702 -14.98 -0.64 0.13
N ASN A 703 -14.39 -1.47 1.00
CA ASN A 703 -13.10 -1.27 1.70
C ASN A 703 -12.92 0.12 2.32
N ARG A 704 -13.99 0.74 2.84
CA ARG A 704 -13.90 2.07 3.46
C ARG A 704 -12.89 2.07 4.60
N ILE A 705 -11.98 3.04 4.60
CA ILE A 705 -11.00 3.24 5.68
C ILE A 705 -10.96 4.69 6.14
N VAL A 706 -10.41 4.91 7.33
CA VAL A 706 -9.97 6.25 7.76
C VAL A 706 -8.65 6.57 7.06
N HIS A 707 -8.69 7.51 6.13
CA HIS A 707 -7.52 7.98 5.39
C HIS A 707 -6.69 8.98 6.21
N GLY A 708 -5.37 8.76 6.28
CA GLY A 708 -4.46 9.66 6.99
C GLY A 708 -4.45 11.06 6.39
N GLU A 709 -4.69 11.18 5.10
CA GLU A 709 -4.76 12.44 4.34
C GLU A 709 -5.95 13.31 4.79
N ASP A 710 -7.07 12.69 5.16
CA ASP A 710 -8.23 13.42 5.69
C ASP A 710 -7.99 13.87 7.14
N GLU A 711 -7.31 13.05 7.95
CA GLU A 711 -6.91 13.43 9.32
C GLU A 711 -5.89 14.58 9.29
N ASP A 712 -4.87 14.49 8.44
CA ASP A 712 -3.87 15.53 8.26
C ASP A 712 -4.50 16.86 7.80
N TYR A 713 -5.42 16.78 6.82
CA TYR A 713 -6.21 17.92 6.39
C TYR A 713 -7.01 18.56 7.54
N LEU A 714 -7.59 17.75 8.43
CA LEU A 714 -8.33 18.22 9.60
C LEU A 714 -7.42 18.82 10.68
N LEU A 715 -6.19 18.32 10.86
CA LEU A 715 -5.22 18.85 11.83
C LEU A 715 -4.85 20.30 11.52
N ASP A 716 -4.73 20.68 10.24
CA ASP A 716 -4.57 22.09 9.83
C ASP A 716 -5.76 22.94 10.28
N ILE A 717 -6.98 22.45 10.07
CA ILE A 717 -8.22 23.16 10.40
C ILE A 717 -8.35 23.33 11.91
N ILE A 718 -8.10 22.27 12.68
CA ILE A 718 -8.15 22.29 14.14
C ILE A 718 -7.25 23.39 14.68
N GLY A 719 -5.98 23.38 14.27
CA GLY A 719 -4.99 24.34 14.74
C GLY A 719 -5.39 25.79 14.48
N LYS A 720 -5.77 26.08 13.23
CA LYS A 720 -6.25 27.40 12.82
C LYS A 720 -7.48 27.86 13.59
N THR A 721 -8.52 27.02 13.70
CA THR A 721 -9.76 27.40 14.40
C THR A 721 -9.54 27.58 15.90
N VAL A 722 -8.65 26.79 16.52
CA VAL A 722 -8.28 26.96 17.93
C VAL A 722 -7.63 28.32 18.16
N LEU A 723 -6.74 28.77 17.27
CA LEU A 723 -6.14 30.11 17.30
C LEU A 723 -7.19 31.22 17.10
N GLU A 724 -8.11 31.06 16.15
CA GLU A 724 -9.18 32.03 15.86
C GLU A 724 -10.12 32.29 17.04
N THR A 725 -10.21 31.37 18.01
CA THR A 725 -11.01 31.57 19.23
C THR A 725 -10.47 32.69 20.13
N GLY A 726 -9.20 33.08 19.97
CA GLY A 726 -8.50 34.05 20.82
C GLY A 726 -8.24 33.59 22.26
N LYS A 727 -8.65 32.36 22.63
CA LYS A 727 -8.39 31.76 23.95
C LYS A 727 -6.94 31.27 24.10
N TRP A 728 -6.33 30.90 22.98
CA TRP A 728 -5.02 30.26 22.90
C TRP A 728 -4.09 31.09 22.02
N GLY A 729 -2.78 30.97 22.23
CA GLY A 729 -1.75 31.62 21.41
C GLY A 729 -0.56 30.69 21.17
N TYR A 730 0.31 31.05 20.24
CA TYR A 730 1.51 30.28 19.91
C TYR A 730 2.39 29.98 21.14
N GLY A 731 3.02 28.81 21.13
CA GLY A 731 3.92 28.33 22.17
C GLY A 731 3.30 27.29 23.11
N ILE A 732 4.05 26.94 24.15
CA ILE A 732 3.73 25.82 25.07
C ILE A 732 2.50 26.16 25.92
N ILE A 733 1.54 25.25 25.94
CA ILE A 733 0.35 25.31 26.79
C ILE A 733 0.70 24.92 28.24
N PRO A 734 0.30 25.72 29.25
CA PRO A 734 0.53 25.38 30.66
C PRO A 734 -0.04 24.01 31.03
N ASP A 735 0.67 23.27 31.89
CA ASP A 735 0.31 21.92 32.32
C ASP A 735 -1.13 21.82 32.87
N SER A 736 -1.57 22.83 33.62
CA SER A 736 -2.93 22.91 34.18
C SER A 736 -4.04 23.07 33.15
N ASP A 737 -3.70 23.46 31.92
CA ASP A 737 -4.64 23.77 30.85
C ASP A 737 -4.62 22.74 29.70
N ARG A 738 -3.74 21.73 29.76
CA ARG A 738 -3.63 20.68 28.73
C ARG A 738 -4.94 19.90 28.51
N THR A 739 -5.63 19.55 29.59
CA THR A 739 -6.96 18.94 29.55
C THR A 739 -8.01 19.90 28.96
N LYS A 740 -7.85 21.22 29.14
CA LYS A 740 -8.82 22.21 28.63
C LYS A 740 -8.70 22.34 27.11
N ILE A 741 -7.49 22.48 26.57
CA ILE A 741 -7.30 22.58 25.11
C ILE A 741 -7.74 21.28 24.41
N ALA A 742 -7.44 20.11 24.97
CA ALA A 742 -7.88 18.84 24.40
C ALA A 742 -9.42 18.72 24.38
N ASN A 743 -10.11 19.13 25.44
CA ASN A 743 -11.58 19.17 25.46
C ASN A 743 -12.16 20.21 24.49
N ASP A 744 -11.53 21.38 24.33
CA ASP A 744 -11.94 22.39 23.35
C ASP A 744 -11.85 21.82 21.91
N VAL A 745 -10.78 21.09 21.58
CA VAL A 745 -10.62 20.40 20.29
C VAL A 745 -11.69 19.32 20.08
N VAL A 746 -11.93 18.47 21.08
CA VAL A 746 -13.00 17.45 21.01
C VAL A 746 -14.38 18.10 20.80
N GLY A 747 -14.65 19.21 21.49
CA GLY A 747 -15.90 19.97 21.33
C GLY A 747 -16.06 20.57 19.92
N MET A 748 -14.98 21.11 19.35
CA MET A 748 -14.94 21.61 17.98
C MET A 748 -15.24 20.50 16.97
N LEU A 749 -14.49 19.39 17.04
CA LEU A 749 -14.65 18.26 16.13
C LEU A 749 -16.05 17.65 16.24
N PHE A 750 -16.59 17.53 17.46
CA PHE A 750 -17.97 17.10 17.65
C PHE A 750 -18.96 18.05 16.96
N GLY A 751 -18.78 19.37 17.08
CA GLY A 751 -19.58 20.35 16.35
C GLY A 751 -19.49 20.20 14.82
N MET A 752 -18.29 19.90 14.29
CA MET A 752 -18.10 19.60 12.86
C MET A 752 -18.89 18.34 12.45
N LEU A 753 -18.77 17.25 13.21
CA LEU A 753 -19.54 16.01 12.97
C LEU A 753 -21.06 16.29 12.89
N GLN A 754 -21.58 17.09 13.84
CA GLN A 754 -23.00 17.46 13.86
C GLN A 754 -23.39 18.24 12.60
N ASN A 755 -22.57 19.19 12.18
CA ASN A 755 -22.80 20.03 11.02
C ASN A 755 -22.74 19.26 9.71
N GLU A 756 -21.89 18.25 9.61
CA GLU A 756 -21.81 17.42 8.41
C GLU A 756 -22.98 16.45 8.32
N ILE A 757 -23.27 15.72 9.39
CA ILE A 757 -24.34 14.72 9.39
C ILE A 757 -25.70 15.38 9.15
N GLN A 758 -26.01 16.54 9.75
CA GLN A 758 -27.32 17.18 9.61
C GLN A 758 -27.70 17.53 8.16
N GLN A 759 -26.72 17.73 7.27
CA GLN A 759 -26.92 18.09 5.86
C GLN A 759 -27.28 16.89 4.98
N LEU A 760 -26.97 15.68 5.45
CA LEU A 760 -27.13 14.44 4.69
C LEU A 760 -28.61 14.05 4.57
N SER A 761 -28.93 13.41 3.45
CA SER A 761 -30.18 12.70 3.26
C SER A 761 -30.23 11.48 4.17
N PRO A 762 -31.35 11.21 4.85
CA PRO A 762 -31.51 9.99 5.66
C PRO A 762 -31.68 8.72 4.81
N ASN A 763 -31.95 8.85 3.51
CA ASN A 763 -32.22 7.71 2.63
C ASN A 763 -30.98 6.82 2.51
N ASN A 764 -31.13 5.53 2.86
CA ASN A 764 -30.09 4.49 2.82
C ASN A 764 -28.82 4.77 3.65
N LEU A 765 -28.79 5.83 4.45
CA LEU A 765 -27.58 6.23 5.19
C LEU A 765 -27.18 5.17 6.23
N VAL A 766 -28.16 4.61 6.95
CA VAL A 766 -27.91 3.57 7.96
C VAL A 766 -27.39 2.31 7.28
N GLU A 767 -28.02 1.91 6.19
CA GLU A 767 -27.72 0.70 5.44
C GLU A 767 -26.29 0.73 4.87
N ILE A 768 -25.87 1.87 4.31
CA ILE A 768 -24.50 2.06 3.82
C ILE A 768 -23.48 1.91 4.96
N ILE A 769 -23.69 2.61 6.10
CA ILE A 769 -22.75 2.51 7.23
C ILE A 769 -22.73 1.09 7.82
N TYR A 770 -23.88 0.41 7.82
CA TYR A 770 -23.99 -0.96 8.31
C TYR A 770 -23.26 -1.94 7.41
N PHE A 771 -23.36 -1.77 6.09
CA PHE A 771 -22.64 -2.58 5.13
C PHE A 771 -21.12 -2.53 5.39
N ASP A 772 -20.57 -1.33 5.55
CA ASP A 772 -19.13 -1.16 5.82
C ASP A 772 -18.74 -1.69 7.21
N LEU A 773 -19.67 -1.70 8.18
CA LEU A 773 -19.48 -2.37 9.47
C LEU A 773 -19.40 -3.89 9.32
N GLU A 774 -20.26 -4.52 8.53
CA GLU A 774 -20.22 -5.96 8.23
C GLU A 774 -18.89 -6.32 7.54
N GLU A 775 -18.46 -5.51 6.58
CA GLU A 775 -17.21 -5.70 5.84
C GLU A 775 -15.97 -5.53 6.70
N THR A 776 -15.89 -4.45 7.46
CA THR A 776 -14.75 -4.20 8.35
C THR A 776 -14.62 -5.33 9.35
N LEU A 777 -15.73 -5.83 9.92
CA LEU A 777 -15.69 -6.95 10.85
C LEU A 777 -15.18 -8.24 10.19
N TYR A 778 -15.69 -8.59 8.99
CA TYR A 778 -15.20 -9.74 8.24
C TYR A 778 -13.67 -9.67 8.05
N ARG A 779 -13.15 -8.52 7.59
CA ARG A 779 -11.71 -8.30 7.38
C ARG A 779 -10.89 -8.45 8.66
N VAL A 780 -11.34 -7.82 9.76
CA VAL A 780 -10.65 -7.95 11.06
C VAL A 780 -10.58 -9.42 11.49
N MET A 781 -11.69 -10.16 11.39
CA MET A 781 -11.73 -11.57 11.79
C MET A 781 -10.85 -12.46 10.91
N ILE A 782 -10.77 -12.18 9.61
CA ILE A 782 -9.89 -12.91 8.68
C ILE A 782 -8.42 -12.66 9.00
N VAL A 783 -8.02 -11.40 9.21
CA VAL A 783 -6.64 -11.05 9.59
C VAL A 783 -6.26 -11.73 10.91
N GLU A 784 -7.10 -11.65 11.93
CA GLU A 784 -6.84 -12.30 13.23
C GLU A 784 -6.70 -13.81 13.12
N LYS A 785 -7.50 -14.45 12.26
CA LYS A 785 -7.49 -15.90 12.09
C LYS A 785 -6.26 -16.39 11.32
N ARG A 786 -5.76 -15.61 10.37
CA ARG A 786 -4.70 -16.02 9.44
C ARG A 786 -3.31 -15.51 9.78
N TYR A 787 -3.19 -14.51 10.66
CA TYR A 787 -1.96 -13.78 10.93
C TYR A 787 -0.69 -14.65 10.99
N ALA A 788 -0.64 -15.69 11.82
CA ALA A 788 0.57 -16.51 11.95
C ALA A 788 0.89 -17.33 10.69
N CYS A 789 -0.11 -17.78 9.94
CA CYS A 789 0.11 -18.49 8.67
C CYS A 789 0.58 -17.53 7.57
N ASP A 790 -0.08 -16.38 7.46
CA ASP A 790 0.29 -15.35 6.48
C ASP A 790 1.71 -14.82 6.76
N LEU A 791 2.06 -14.58 8.04
CA LEU A 791 3.40 -14.19 8.46
C LEU A 791 4.45 -15.29 8.21
N ALA A 792 4.10 -16.57 8.41
CA ALA A 792 5.00 -17.67 8.07
C ALA A 792 5.25 -17.77 6.56
N CYS A 793 4.28 -17.37 5.74
CA CYS A 793 4.40 -17.34 4.28
C CYS A 793 5.17 -16.10 3.76
N TYR A 794 4.92 -14.94 4.36
CA TYR A 794 5.46 -13.63 3.97
C TYR A 794 6.05 -12.88 5.19
N PRO A 795 7.17 -13.35 5.76
CA PRO A 795 7.81 -12.69 6.91
C PRO A 795 8.19 -11.24 6.60
N GLU A 796 8.48 -10.92 5.34
CA GLU A 796 8.80 -9.57 4.88
C GLU A 796 7.63 -8.57 4.95
N LYS A 797 6.39 -9.03 5.20
CA LYS A 797 5.17 -8.21 5.24
C LYS A 797 4.64 -7.94 6.64
N GLU A 798 5.37 -8.29 7.70
CA GLU A 798 4.88 -8.16 9.09
C GLU A 798 4.38 -6.75 9.43
N GLU A 799 5.18 -5.72 9.12
CA GLU A 799 4.80 -4.31 9.36
C GLU A 799 3.55 -3.91 8.57
N GLN A 800 3.42 -4.39 7.33
CA GLN A 800 2.24 -4.14 6.52
C GLN A 800 1.00 -4.79 7.16
N TYR A 801 1.08 -6.04 7.59
CA TYR A 801 -0.03 -6.73 8.25
C TYR A 801 -0.45 -6.03 9.56
N MET A 802 0.52 -5.50 10.31
CA MET A 802 0.23 -4.73 11.53
C MET A 802 -0.41 -3.39 11.23
N LYS A 803 0.08 -2.67 10.21
CA LYS A 803 -0.55 -1.44 9.73
C LYS A 803 -2.00 -1.68 9.30
N ASP A 804 -2.23 -2.67 8.43
CA ASP A 804 -3.55 -3.03 7.92
C ASP A 804 -4.52 -3.40 9.06
N TYR A 805 -4.06 -4.20 10.04
CA TYR A 805 -4.86 -4.56 11.21
C TYR A 805 -5.20 -3.34 12.09
N ASN A 806 -4.25 -2.43 12.28
CA ASN A 806 -4.46 -1.21 13.06
C ASN A 806 -5.43 -0.25 12.35
N ASP A 807 -5.32 -0.10 11.04
CA ASP A 807 -6.21 0.71 10.21
C ASP A 807 -7.64 0.16 10.19
N LEU A 808 -7.81 -1.16 10.09
CA LEU A 808 -9.11 -1.81 10.20
C LEU A 808 -9.75 -1.59 11.59
N ASN A 809 -8.98 -1.67 12.67
CA ASN A 809 -9.48 -1.40 14.01
C ASN A 809 -9.87 0.07 14.21
N ARG A 810 -9.04 1.00 13.72
CA ARG A 810 -9.33 2.44 13.74
C ARG A 810 -10.63 2.74 13.00
N THR A 811 -10.77 2.19 11.80
CA THR A 811 -11.97 2.31 10.96
C THR A 811 -13.19 1.70 11.65
N SER A 812 -13.08 0.52 12.25
CA SER A 812 -14.17 -0.13 12.99
C SER A 812 -14.70 0.75 14.13
N LEU A 813 -13.81 1.39 14.89
CA LEU A 813 -14.18 2.31 15.97
C LEU A 813 -14.88 3.57 15.44
N ALA A 814 -14.36 4.16 14.37
CA ALA A 814 -14.94 5.35 13.74
C ALA A 814 -16.34 5.07 13.16
N LEU A 815 -16.51 3.95 12.43
CA LEU A 815 -17.80 3.50 11.89
C LEU A 815 -18.83 3.25 13.00
N LYS A 816 -18.45 2.57 14.08
CA LYS A 816 -19.34 2.32 15.22
C LYS A 816 -19.78 3.62 15.87
N PHE A 817 -18.87 4.58 16.05
CA PHE A 817 -19.23 5.88 16.60
C PHE A 817 -20.16 6.67 15.67
N MET A 818 -19.88 6.67 14.36
CA MET A 818 -20.75 7.31 13.36
C MET A 818 -22.15 6.69 13.38
N MET A 819 -22.26 5.36 13.38
CA MET A 819 -23.53 4.64 13.48
C MET A 819 -24.27 4.96 14.78
N GLU A 820 -23.59 4.95 15.92
CA GLU A 820 -24.17 5.34 17.22
C GLU A 820 -24.74 6.77 17.19
N TYR A 821 -24.05 7.70 16.53
CA TYR A 821 -24.52 9.07 16.38
C TYR A 821 -25.70 9.17 15.41
N VAL A 822 -25.60 8.58 14.20
CA VAL A 822 -26.65 8.61 13.17
C VAL A 822 -27.94 7.95 13.68
N ALA A 823 -27.85 6.81 14.36
CA ALA A 823 -29.01 6.15 14.95
C ALA A 823 -29.69 7.00 16.03
N ALA A 824 -28.90 7.71 16.84
CA ALA A 824 -29.43 8.59 17.88
C ALA A 824 -29.97 9.91 17.32
N LYS A 825 -29.36 10.46 16.26
CA LYS A 825 -29.71 11.75 15.66
C LYS A 825 -29.82 11.61 14.13
N PRO A 826 -30.85 10.90 13.62
CA PRO A 826 -31.03 10.72 12.18
C PRO A 826 -31.13 12.07 11.47
N PRO A 827 -30.43 12.24 10.33
CA PRO A 827 -30.39 13.53 9.66
C PRO A 827 -31.70 13.81 8.91
N LYS A 828 -31.90 15.06 8.52
CA LYS A 828 -33.10 15.54 7.81
C LYS A 828 -32.75 16.40 6.59
N GLY A 829 -31.49 16.32 6.17
CA GLY A 829 -30.98 17.08 5.04
C GLY A 829 -31.35 16.43 3.70
N LYS A 830 -30.67 16.88 2.66
CA LYS A 830 -30.92 16.45 1.26
C LYS A 830 -29.66 15.99 0.53
N LYS A 831 -28.46 16.31 1.03
CA LYS A 831 -27.20 15.97 0.37
C LYS A 831 -26.98 14.46 0.39
N VAL A 832 -26.72 13.86 -0.77
CA VAL A 832 -26.36 12.42 -0.86
C VAL A 832 -24.94 12.25 -0.31
N LEU A 833 -24.70 11.15 0.42
CA LEU A 833 -23.39 10.84 0.95
C LEU A 833 -22.47 10.28 -0.15
N GLY A 834 -21.54 11.11 -0.64
CA GLY A 834 -20.43 10.69 -1.48
C GLY A 834 -19.27 10.10 -0.68
N ILE A 835 -18.37 9.38 -1.35
CA ILE A 835 -17.22 8.69 -0.71
C ILE A 835 -16.32 9.68 0.04
N GLY A 836 -15.88 10.74 -0.63
CA GLY A 836 -14.94 11.70 -0.04
C GLY A 836 -15.52 12.39 1.19
N LYS A 837 -16.84 12.65 1.18
CA LYS A 837 -17.55 13.19 2.35
C LYS A 837 -17.68 12.17 3.46
N TYR A 838 -17.91 10.91 3.12
CA TYR A 838 -18.01 9.81 4.08
C TYR A 838 -16.66 9.61 4.81
N GLU A 839 -15.58 9.46 4.07
CA GLU A 839 -14.24 9.26 4.63
C GLU A 839 -13.79 10.48 5.46
N TYR A 840 -14.14 11.70 5.03
CA TYR A 840 -13.95 12.90 5.84
C TYR A 840 -14.71 12.87 7.17
N ILE A 841 -15.96 12.40 7.19
CA ILE A 841 -16.73 12.21 8.44
C ILE A 841 -16.10 11.12 9.32
N LEU A 842 -15.59 10.04 8.73
CA LEU A 842 -14.87 9.00 9.45
C LEU A 842 -13.57 9.53 10.08
N ALA A 843 -12.83 10.39 9.39
CA ALA A 843 -11.65 11.06 9.93
C ALA A 843 -12.02 11.99 11.11
N ILE A 844 -13.15 12.72 11.03
CA ILE A 844 -13.66 13.48 12.19
C ILE A 844 -13.95 12.55 13.38
N CYS A 845 -14.65 11.43 13.14
CA CYS A 845 -14.95 10.44 14.18
C CYS A 845 -13.67 9.86 14.81
N SER A 846 -12.66 9.54 13.98
CA SER A 846 -11.36 9.04 14.41
C SER A 846 -10.62 10.06 15.28
N LEU A 847 -10.54 11.33 14.83
CA LEU A 847 -9.89 12.40 15.59
C LEU A 847 -10.61 12.74 16.89
N ILE A 848 -11.94 12.64 16.96
CA ILE A 848 -12.68 12.77 18.23
C ILE A 848 -12.21 11.71 19.23
N ILE A 849 -12.09 10.46 18.78
CA ILE A 849 -11.64 9.33 19.62
C ILE A 849 -10.20 9.54 20.06
N ASP A 850 -9.30 9.90 19.14
CA ASP A 850 -7.88 10.13 19.42
C ASP A 850 -7.65 11.31 20.38
N TRP A 851 -8.24 12.48 20.14
CA TRP A 851 -8.10 13.64 21.02
C TRP A 851 -8.73 13.39 22.40
N ALA A 852 -9.81 12.63 22.49
CA ALA A 852 -10.41 12.26 23.78
C ALA A 852 -9.56 11.21 24.53
N TYR A 853 -8.92 10.28 23.81
CA TYR A 853 -7.93 9.37 24.37
C TYR A 853 -6.72 10.13 24.93
N LYS A 854 -6.16 11.07 24.16
CA LYS A 854 -5.09 11.98 24.61
C LYS A 854 -5.50 12.81 25.82
N ASN A 855 -6.74 13.31 25.85
CA ASN A 855 -7.27 14.02 27.01
C ASN A 855 -7.27 13.15 28.28
N ASP A 856 -7.74 11.90 28.19
CA ASP A 856 -7.76 10.97 29.33
C ASP A 856 -6.34 10.65 29.83
N LEU A 857 -5.37 10.55 28.94
CA LEU A 857 -3.97 10.37 29.32
C LEU A 857 -3.40 11.54 30.15
N PHE A 858 -3.68 12.79 29.75
CA PHE A 858 -3.31 13.97 30.55
C PHE A 858 -4.07 14.01 31.86
N TYR A 859 -5.37 13.70 31.83
CA TYR A 859 -6.24 13.74 33.01
C TYR A 859 -5.79 12.76 34.10
N TYR A 860 -5.37 11.56 33.74
CA TYR A 860 -4.86 10.56 34.70
C TYR A 860 -3.35 10.71 35.00
N ASN A 861 -2.67 11.72 34.43
CA ASN A 861 -1.22 11.92 34.54
C ASN A 861 -0.39 10.70 34.10
N ILE A 862 -0.83 10.03 33.03
CA ILE A 862 -0.14 8.85 32.49
C ILE A 862 1.14 9.25 31.74
N PHE A 863 1.10 10.38 31.03
CA PHE A 863 2.27 10.94 30.35
C PHE A 863 2.33 12.46 30.53
N ASN A 864 3.52 13.04 30.35
CA ASN A 864 3.80 14.46 30.57
C ASN A 864 4.45 15.12 29.35
N THR A 865 3.84 15.00 28.18
CA THR A 865 4.33 15.66 26.95
C THR A 865 3.80 17.09 26.90
N PRO A 866 4.65 18.08 26.57
CA PRO A 866 4.19 19.44 26.35
C PRO A 866 3.26 19.48 25.14
N ILE A 867 2.13 20.18 25.27
CA ILE A 867 1.29 20.58 24.14
C ILE A 867 1.75 21.96 23.71
N GLU A 868 1.96 22.16 22.41
CA GLU A 868 2.42 23.43 21.86
C GLU A 868 1.57 23.81 20.65
N ILE A 869 1.22 25.10 20.51
CA ILE A 869 0.69 25.61 19.24
C ILE A 869 1.87 26.11 18.41
N LEU A 870 2.14 25.42 17.31
CA LEU A 870 3.31 25.59 16.45
C LEU A 870 3.12 26.76 15.46
N LYS A 871 4.21 27.23 14.85
CA LYS A 871 4.14 28.29 13.82
C LYS A 871 3.45 27.83 12.53
N SER A 872 3.36 26.53 12.33
CA SER A 872 2.53 25.92 11.28
C SER A 872 1.03 25.97 11.55
N ASP A 873 0.59 26.69 12.60
CA ASP A 873 -0.76 26.72 13.17
C ASP A 873 -1.23 25.41 13.82
N ARG A 874 -0.53 24.30 13.63
CA ARG A 874 -0.92 22.99 14.20
C ARG A 874 -0.66 22.92 15.71
N ILE A 875 -1.41 22.03 16.36
CA ILE A 875 -1.17 21.67 17.77
C ILE A 875 -0.19 20.50 17.80
N GLY A 876 1.06 20.81 18.17
CA GLY A 876 2.16 19.87 18.28
C GLY A 876 2.23 19.16 19.64
N MET A 877 2.68 17.90 19.59
CA MET A 877 3.03 17.09 20.75
C MET A 877 4.24 16.23 20.38
N LYS A 878 5.10 15.88 21.36
CA LYS A 878 6.31 15.08 21.08
C LYS A 878 5.95 13.64 20.72
N ARG A 879 6.04 13.30 19.44
CA ARG A 879 5.72 11.97 18.87
C ARG A 879 6.46 10.83 19.57
N ASN A 880 7.75 11.01 19.88
CA ASN A 880 8.57 9.99 20.55
C ASN A 880 8.02 9.54 21.91
N GLU A 881 7.29 10.40 22.66
CA GLU A 881 6.71 9.97 23.94
C GLU A 881 5.51 9.04 23.73
N PHE A 882 4.72 9.26 22.68
CA PHE A 882 3.63 8.37 22.28
C PHE A 882 4.16 7.05 21.73
N GLU A 883 5.15 7.08 20.84
CA GLU A 883 5.79 5.88 20.29
C GLU A 883 6.37 5.00 21.40
N ASN A 884 7.04 5.61 22.38
CA ASN A 884 7.56 4.89 23.54
C ASN A 884 6.47 4.22 24.40
N MET A 885 5.26 4.77 24.45
CA MET A 885 4.13 4.14 25.14
C MET A 885 3.48 3.06 24.27
N TYR A 886 3.30 3.34 22.98
CA TYR A 886 2.62 2.45 22.04
C TYR A 886 3.43 1.21 21.67
N GLN A 887 4.77 1.26 21.72
CA GLN A 887 5.62 0.10 21.45
C GLN A 887 5.27 -1.12 22.33
N TYR A 888 4.90 -0.88 23.60
CA TYR A 888 4.50 -1.95 24.51
C TYR A 888 3.16 -2.58 24.11
N GLY A 889 2.23 -1.76 23.61
CA GLY A 889 0.95 -2.23 23.10
C GLY A 889 1.08 -2.93 21.75
N ASP A 890 2.00 -2.48 20.89
CA ASP A 890 2.26 -3.07 19.57
C ASP A 890 2.93 -4.44 19.69
N MET A 891 3.98 -4.56 20.51
CA MET A 891 4.64 -5.84 20.78
C MET A 891 3.64 -6.89 21.30
N TYR A 892 2.80 -6.51 22.27
CA TYR A 892 1.75 -7.41 22.76
C TYR A 892 0.74 -7.79 21.67
N ARG A 893 0.30 -6.82 20.85
CA ARG A 893 -0.67 -7.08 19.80
C ARG A 893 -0.15 -8.10 18.80
N ARG A 894 1.14 -8.01 18.41
CA ARG A 894 1.81 -9.01 17.56
C ARG A 894 1.83 -10.38 18.20
N GLU A 895 2.27 -10.47 19.46
CA GLU A 895 2.28 -11.73 20.21
C GLU A 895 0.88 -12.34 20.33
N GLN A 896 -0.13 -11.52 20.58
CA GLN A 896 -1.52 -11.95 20.74
C GLN A 896 -2.15 -12.40 19.42
N LEU A 897 -1.90 -11.70 18.32
CA LEU A 897 -2.35 -12.11 16.99
C LEU A 897 -1.71 -13.44 16.60
N TYR A 898 -0.40 -13.59 16.84
CA TYR A 898 0.30 -14.85 16.63
C TYR A 898 -0.24 -15.96 17.54
N TYR A 899 -0.45 -15.68 18.83
CA TYR A 899 -1.01 -16.60 19.80
C TYR A 899 -2.43 -17.05 19.39
N ASN A 900 -3.29 -16.14 18.94
CA ASN A 900 -4.67 -16.48 18.58
C ASN A 900 -4.76 -17.32 17.30
N SER A 901 -4.00 -16.94 16.27
CA SER A 901 -3.98 -17.66 14.99
C SER A 901 -3.24 -19.00 15.04
N SER A 902 -2.23 -19.15 15.92
CA SER A 902 -1.49 -20.41 16.10
C SER A 902 -2.21 -21.47 16.96
N GLY A 903 -3.47 -21.23 17.35
CA GLY A 903 -4.23 -22.06 18.28
C GLY A 903 -4.28 -23.55 17.96
N ASP A 904 -4.33 -23.91 16.68
CA ASP A 904 -4.37 -25.30 16.22
C ASP A 904 -3.06 -26.08 16.40
N PHE A 905 -1.93 -25.39 16.58
CA PHE A 905 -0.59 -25.99 16.66
C PHE A 905 -0.05 -26.12 18.08
N ARG A 906 -0.82 -25.70 19.09
CA ARG A 906 -0.38 -25.67 20.49
C ARG A 906 -0.93 -26.84 21.29
N LYS A 907 -0.17 -27.21 22.34
CA LYS A 907 -0.63 -28.18 23.34
C LYS A 907 -1.91 -27.65 24.01
N LYS A 908 -2.99 -28.43 23.94
CA LYS A 908 -4.25 -28.10 24.58
C LYS A 908 -4.23 -28.64 26.01
N TYR A 909 -4.39 -27.74 26.99
CA TYR A 909 -4.61 -28.10 28.38
C TYR A 909 -6.12 -28.25 28.61
N THR A 910 -6.56 -29.42 29.09
CA THR A 910 -7.98 -29.66 29.37
C THR A 910 -8.31 -29.11 30.74
N ILE A 911 -9.04 -27.99 30.77
CA ILE A 911 -9.52 -27.38 32.01
C ILE A 911 -11.05 -27.44 32.01
N TYR A 912 -11.61 -28.15 33.00
CA TYR A 912 -13.06 -28.27 33.14
C TYR A 912 -13.66 -26.96 33.66
N GLN A 913 -14.44 -26.29 32.82
CA GLN A 913 -15.24 -25.14 33.24
C GLN A 913 -16.50 -25.61 33.96
N GLU A 914 -16.91 -24.86 34.99
CA GLU A 914 -18.21 -25.10 35.62
C GLU A 914 -19.33 -24.71 34.64
N ASP A 915 -20.41 -25.49 34.63
CA ASP A 915 -21.62 -25.14 33.88
C ASP A 915 -22.42 -24.09 34.67
N TYR A 916 -22.56 -22.90 34.08
CA TYR A 916 -23.30 -21.78 34.65
C TYR A 916 -24.69 -21.60 34.05
N SER A 917 -25.12 -22.46 33.12
CA SER A 917 -26.32 -22.24 32.28
C SER A 917 -27.57 -21.91 33.09
N THR A 918 -27.91 -22.72 34.11
CA THR A 918 -29.10 -22.47 34.95
C THR A 918 -28.99 -21.17 35.76
N ALA A 919 -27.82 -20.91 36.36
CA ALA A 919 -27.61 -19.69 37.13
C ALA A 919 -27.63 -18.44 36.23
N LEU A 920 -27.16 -18.58 34.99
CA LEU A 920 -27.17 -17.53 33.98
C LEU A 920 -28.59 -17.21 33.54
N ASP A 921 -29.43 -18.22 33.30
CA ASP A 921 -30.85 -18.01 33.00
C ASP A 921 -31.59 -17.30 34.14
N GLU A 922 -31.35 -17.69 35.39
CA GLU A 922 -31.94 -17.02 36.57
C GLU A 922 -31.48 -15.56 36.72
N ALA A 923 -30.21 -15.28 36.44
CA ALA A 923 -29.64 -13.95 36.52
C ALA A 923 -30.14 -13.06 35.38
N PHE A 924 -30.23 -13.58 34.16
CA PHE A 924 -30.78 -12.88 33.00
C PHE A 924 -32.26 -12.54 33.20
N LEU A 925 -33.04 -13.47 33.75
CA LEU A 925 -34.46 -13.24 34.04
C LEU A 925 -34.65 -12.11 35.07
N SER A 926 -33.74 -12.01 36.05
CA SER A 926 -33.75 -10.94 37.07
C SER A 926 -33.37 -9.57 36.51
N ASP A 927 -32.31 -9.50 35.70
CA ASP A 927 -31.74 -8.24 35.21
C ASP A 927 -32.46 -7.70 33.95
N TYR A 928 -32.85 -8.59 33.03
CA TYR A 928 -33.37 -8.24 31.71
C TYR A 928 -34.82 -8.61 31.45
N GLY A 929 -35.41 -9.52 32.24
CA GLY A 929 -36.81 -9.97 32.10
C GLY A 929 -37.02 -11.20 31.21
N TYR A 930 -35.96 -11.80 30.69
CA TYR A 930 -35.95 -13.02 29.86
C TYR A 930 -34.73 -13.88 30.21
N THR A 931 -34.73 -15.17 29.87
CA THR A 931 -33.59 -16.06 30.13
C THR A 931 -32.45 -15.88 29.12
N PHE A 932 -31.24 -16.35 29.43
CA PHE A 932 -30.12 -16.30 28.49
C PHE A 932 -30.36 -17.22 27.28
N GLY A 933 -31.00 -18.37 27.49
CA GLY A 933 -31.47 -19.22 26.40
C GLY A 933 -32.43 -18.50 25.45
N GLN A 934 -33.42 -17.76 25.97
CA GLN A 934 -34.34 -16.96 25.16
C GLN A 934 -33.61 -15.85 24.39
N PHE A 935 -32.64 -15.18 25.02
CA PHE A 935 -31.77 -14.20 24.36
C PHE A 935 -31.02 -14.79 23.16
N CYS A 936 -30.41 -15.97 23.33
CA CYS A 936 -29.73 -16.68 22.25
C CYS A 936 -30.70 -17.09 21.14
N ASN A 937 -31.88 -17.60 21.50
CA ASN A 937 -32.89 -18.06 20.54
C ASN A 937 -33.42 -16.93 19.64
N VAL A 938 -33.64 -15.73 20.18
CA VAL A 938 -34.05 -14.57 19.39
C VAL A 938 -32.96 -14.19 18.39
N ILE A 939 -31.70 -14.10 18.84
CA ILE A 939 -30.57 -13.74 17.97
C ILE A 939 -30.38 -14.78 16.86
N MET A 940 -30.37 -16.07 17.20
CA MET A 940 -30.24 -17.14 16.20
C MET A 940 -31.44 -17.19 15.25
N GLY A 941 -32.64 -16.89 15.74
CA GLY A 941 -33.83 -16.74 14.90
C GLY A 941 -33.72 -15.59 13.90
N MET A 942 -33.15 -14.45 14.30
CA MET A 942 -32.87 -13.33 13.38
C MET A 942 -31.82 -13.70 12.34
N ILE A 943 -30.75 -14.41 12.72
CA ILE A 943 -29.74 -14.90 11.77
C ILE A 943 -30.36 -15.89 10.77
N ASN A 944 -31.24 -16.79 11.24
CA ASN A 944 -31.94 -17.74 10.39
C ASN A 944 -32.92 -17.04 9.42
N TYR A 945 -33.65 -16.04 9.91
CA TYR A 945 -34.53 -15.20 9.09
C TYR A 945 -33.81 -14.63 7.87
N SER A 946 -32.61 -14.11 8.10
CA SER A 946 -31.74 -13.54 7.10
C SER A 946 -31.15 -14.59 6.15
N ASN A 947 -30.72 -15.74 6.66
CA ASN A 947 -30.14 -16.81 5.83
C ASN A 947 -31.16 -17.43 4.85
N GLU A 948 -32.45 -17.46 5.19
CA GLU A 948 -33.53 -17.92 4.30
C GLU A 948 -33.80 -16.95 3.13
N ARG A 949 -33.29 -15.72 3.20
CA ARG A 949 -33.47 -14.66 2.20
C ARG A 949 -32.10 -14.37 1.57
N GLU A 950 -31.70 -15.21 0.62
CA GLU A 950 -30.41 -15.12 -0.06
C GLU A 950 -30.18 -13.72 -0.67
N HIS A 951 -28.91 -13.26 -0.65
CA HIS A 951 -28.31 -12.12 -1.40
C HIS A 951 -28.07 -10.77 -0.69
N ASP A 952 -28.55 -10.52 0.53
CA ASP A 952 -28.27 -9.25 1.23
C ASP A 952 -27.25 -9.40 2.38
N GLU A 953 -26.43 -8.36 2.61
CA GLU A 953 -25.53 -8.26 3.77
C GLU A 953 -26.15 -7.46 4.94
N VAL A 954 -27.12 -6.58 4.61
CA VAL A 954 -27.86 -5.74 5.55
C VAL A 954 -29.34 -5.99 5.36
N PHE A 955 -30.04 -6.32 6.44
CA PHE A 955 -31.45 -6.68 6.44
C PHE A 955 -32.27 -5.54 7.05
N VAL A 956 -33.36 -5.19 6.37
CA VAL A 956 -34.34 -4.20 6.81
C VAL A 956 -35.70 -4.90 6.83
N GLU A 957 -36.35 -4.96 7.98
CA GLU A 957 -37.65 -5.63 8.12
C GLU A 957 -38.61 -4.85 9.01
N ASN A 958 -39.91 -4.98 8.75
CA ASN A 958 -40.91 -4.45 9.65
C ASN A 958 -40.89 -5.19 11.01
N THR A 959 -40.98 -4.42 12.09
CA THR A 959 -40.92 -4.94 13.47
C THR A 959 -41.96 -6.04 13.73
N ASP A 960 -43.22 -5.85 13.31
CA ASP A 960 -44.29 -6.81 13.56
C ASP A 960 -44.08 -8.10 12.75
N SER A 961 -43.63 -7.99 11.50
CA SER A 961 -43.32 -9.13 10.64
C SER A 961 -42.16 -9.98 11.17
N LEU A 962 -41.12 -9.33 11.70
CA LEU A 962 -40.01 -10.04 12.33
C LEU A 962 -40.45 -10.75 13.61
N ILE A 963 -41.27 -10.10 14.44
CA ILE A 963 -41.83 -10.73 15.65
C ILE A 963 -42.66 -11.96 15.28
N GLU A 964 -43.54 -11.85 14.28
CA GLU A 964 -44.37 -12.97 13.81
C GLU A 964 -43.51 -14.16 13.38
N TYR A 965 -42.45 -13.91 12.62
CA TYR A 965 -41.52 -14.97 12.23
C TYR A 965 -40.84 -15.63 13.43
N LEU A 966 -40.32 -14.84 14.38
CA LEU A 966 -39.59 -15.38 15.53
C LEU A 966 -40.47 -16.24 16.44
N LEU A 967 -41.76 -15.90 16.58
CA LEU A 967 -42.73 -16.70 17.32
C LEU A 967 -43.03 -18.04 16.63
N ASN A 968 -42.96 -18.08 15.29
CA ASN A 968 -43.08 -19.32 14.52
C ASN A 968 -41.78 -20.15 14.55
N PHE A 969 -40.63 -19.49 14.60
CA PHE A 969 -39.32 -20.13 14.65
C PHE A 969 -39.10 -20.91 15.96
N ASN A 970 -39.58 -20.38 17.10
CA ASN A 970 -39.44 -21.05 18.39
C ASN A 970 -40.66 -20.81 19.30
N ILE A 971 -41.36 -21.90 19.63
CA ILE A 971 -42.59 -21.89 20.44
C ILE A 971 -42.39 -21.42 21.89
N ASP A 972 -41.15 -21.40 22.40
CA ASP A 972 -40.82 -20.95 23.75
C ASP A 972 -40.63 -19.42 23.84
N LEU A 973 -40.74 -18.71 22.72
CA LEU A 973 -40.70 -17.25 22.65
C LEU A 973 -42.11 -16.66 22.78
N THR A 974 -42.24 -15.56 23.53
CA THR A 974 -43.45 -14.73 23.55
C THR A 974 -43.19 -13.38 22.90
N SER A 975 -44.24 -12.70 22.46
CA SER A 975 -44.12 -11.37 21.86
C SER A 975 -43.44 -10.38 22.80
N GLU A 976 -43.73 -10.46 24.11
CA GLU A 976 -43.08 -9.64 25.13
C GLU A 976 -41.57 -9.92 25.22
N VAL A 977 -41.16 -11.19 25.21
CA VAL A 977 -39.74 -11.60 25.26
C VAL A 977 -39.01 -11.10 24.02
N VAL A 978 -39.55 -11.34 22.83
CA VAL A 978 -38.93 -10.88 21.56
C VAL A 978 -38.77 -9.36 21.57
N THR A 979 -39.82 -8.63 21.94
CA THR A 979 -39.80 -7.16 22.01
C THR A 979 -38.76 -6.65 23.00
N GLN A 980 -38.63 -7.29 24.17
CA GLN A 980 -37.62 -6.92 25.17
C GLN A 980 -36.20 -7.19 24.69
N VAL A 981 -35.95 -8.35 24.05
CA VAL A 981 -34.63 -8.69 23.51
C VAL A 981 -34.25 -7.70 22.43
N ILE A 982 -35.11 -7.47 21.43
CA ILE A 982 -34.87 -6.48 20.36
C ILE A 982 -34.58 -5.11 20.97
N GLY A 983 -35.42 -4.61 21.88
CA GLY A 983 -35.18 -3.32 22.56
C GLY A 983 -33.86 -3.26 23.34
N ASN A 984 -33.38 -4.38 23.88
CA ASN A 984 -32.11 -4.43 24.61
C ASN A 984 -30.87 -4.51 23.71
N ILE A 985 -31.00 -4.98 22.47
CA ILE A 985 -29.92 -5.02 21.48
C ILE A 985 -30.04 -3.89 20.43
N SER A 986 -30.98 -2.97 20.61
CA SER A 986 -31.21 -1.87 19.66
C SER A 986 -30.64 -0.52 20.08
N LEU A 987 -30.23 0.26 19.09
CA LEU A 987 -30.05 1.70 19.12
C LEU A 987 -31.27 2.40 18.50
N THR A 988 -31.67 3.53 19.07
CA THR A 988 -32.90 4.24 18.70
C THR A 988 -32.66 5.76 18.66
N GLU A 989 -33.55 6.49 17.98
CA GLU A 989 -33.55 7.96 17.98
C GLU A 989 -33.64 8.52 19.41
N ARG A 990 -32.87 9.58 19.68
CA ARG A 990 -32.85 10.32 20.95
C ARG A 990 -32.78 11.82 20.71
N LYS A 991 -33.33 12.60 21.63
CA LYS A 991 -33.30 14.08 21.53
C LYS A 991 -31.89 14.65 21.61
N ASP A 992 -31.00 14.01 22.36
CA ASP A 992 -29.64 14.45 22.62
C ASP A 992 -28.73 13.21 22.69
N PHE A 993 -27.66 13.19 21.88
CA PHE A 993 -26.73 12.07 21.81
C PHE A 993 -26.06 11.81 23.17
N LEU A 994 -25.70 12.86 23.91
CA LEU A 994 -24.96 12.76 25.17
C LEU A 994 -25.86 12.38 26.36
N LYS A 995 -27.19 12.43 26.20
CA LYS A 995 -28.15 12.06 27.26
C LYS A 995 -28.70 10.67 27.02
N LEU A 996 -28.30 9.75 27.87
CA LEU A 996 -28.77 8.37 27.86
C LEU A 996 -30.02 8.17 28.73
N PRO A 997 -30.81 7.11 28.49
CA PRO A 997 -31.82 6.64 29.43
C PRO A 997 -31.21 6.39 30.83
N SER A 998 -31.99 6.64 31.89
CA SER A 998 -31.53 6.67 33.28
C SER A 998 -30.85 5.39 33.79
N LYS A 999 -31.08 4.24 33.15
CA LYS A 999 -30.43 2.97 33.50
C LYS A 999 -28.93 2.94 33.15
N PHE A 1000 -28.49 3.72 32.18
CA PHE A 1000 -27.10 3.76 31.70
C PHE A 1000 -26.26 4.86 32.36
N ARG A 1001 -24.94 4.73 32.27
CA ARG A 1001 -23.98 5.72 32.80
C ARG A 1001 -23.66 6.76 31.74
N LYS A 1002 -23.24 7.96 32.15
CA LYS A 1002 -22.84 9.01 31.20
C LYS A 1002 -21.65 8.60 30.33
N GLU A 1003 -20.80 7.71 30.83
CA GLU A 1003 -19.62 7.19 30.14
C GLU A 1003 -19.96 6.21 29.02
N ASP A 1004 -21.20 5.67 28.99
CA ASP A 1004 -21.60 4.70 27.98
C ASP A 1004 -21.79 5.33 26.57
N VAL A 1005 -21.69 6.67 26.43
CA VAL A 1005 -21.63 7.38 25.12
C VAL A 1005 -20.23 7.78 24.67
N TYR A 1006 -19.17 7.51 25.46
CA TYR A 1006 -17.81 7.94 25.11
C TYR A 1006 -17.13 6.92 24.19
N PRO A 1007 -17.01 7.16 22.87
CA PRO A 1007 -16.59 6.12 21.93
C PRO A 1007 -15.18 5.56 22.18
N TRP A 1008 -14.29 6.31 22.85
CA TRP A 1008 -12.95 5.87 23.26
C TRP A 1008 -12.92 4.98 24.53
N ARG A 1009 -14.08 4.69 25.13
CA ARG A 1009 -14.20 3.79 26.29
C ARG A 1009 -14.74 2.42 25.90
N PHE A 1010 -14.19 1.38 26.55
CA PHE A 1010 -14.60 -0.01 26.38
C PHE A 1010 -15.71 -0.41 27.37
N ASN A 1011 -16.33 -1.58 27.11
CA ASN A 1011 -17.40 -2.16 27.95
C ASN A 1011 -18.57 -1.19 28.21
N ARG A 1012 -18.96 -0.43 27.19
CA ARG A 1012 -20.10 0.49 27.22
C ARG A 1012 -21.40 -0.27 27.03
N ALA A 1013 -22.33 -0.13 27.99
CA ALA A 1013 -23.62 -0.83 27.94
C ALA A 1013 -24.57 -0.31 26.84
N TYR A 1014 -24.30 0.89 26.33
CA TYR A 1014 -25.03 1.54 25.24
C TYR A 1014 -24.10 1.84 24.05
N SER A 1015 -23.41 0.80 23.57
CA SER A 1015 -22.55 0.87 22.39
C SER A 1015 -23.03 -0.08 21.31
N PHE A 1016 -22.63 0.16 20.06
CA PHE A 1016 -22.93 -0.70 18.92
C PHE A 1016 -22.49 -2.15 19.15
N ASN A 1017 -21.35 -2.37 19.84
CA ASN A 1017 -20.86 -3.73 20.17
C ASN A 1017 -21.84 -4.56 21.01
N ARG A 1018 -22.75 -3.92 21.76
CA ARG A 1018 -23.81 -4.60 22.53
C ARG A 1018 -25.19 -4.36 21.95
N ARG A 1019 -25.31 -3.42 21.02
CA ARG A 1019 -26.57 -2.95 20.44
C ARG A 1019 -26.44 -2.77 18.92
N PRO A 1020 -26.17 -3.85 18.17
CA PRO A 1020 -25.95 -3.74 16.74
C PRO A 1020 -27.25 -3.54 15.96
N VAL A 1021 -28.43 -3.71 16.54
CA VAL A 1021 -29.70 -3.51 15.83
C VAL A 1021 -30.07 -2.03 15.79
N ILE A 1022 -30.53 -1.51 14.65
CA ILE A 1022 -30.99 -0.12 14.52
C ILE A 1022 -32.51 -0.12 14.34
N ILE A 1023 -33.20 0.73 15.11
CA ILE A 1023 -34.64 0.96 14.95
C ILE A 1023 -34.86 2.30 14.27
N ARG A 1024 -35.50 2.28 13.10
CA ARG A 1024 -35.84 3.47 12.31
C ARG A 1024 -37.32 3.46 11.98
N GLY A 1025 -38.12 4.22 12.72
CA GLY A 1025 -39.57 4.12 12.61
C GLY A 1025 -40.03 2.73 13.03
N ASP A 1026 -40.75 2.05 12.14
CA ASP A 1026 -41.20 0.66 12.35
C ASP A 1026 -40.22 -0.39 11.78
N ASP A 1027 -39.11 0.06 11.17
CA ASP A 1027 -38.08 -0.82 10.61
C ASP A 1027 -37.07 -1.27 11.66
N VAL A 1028 -36.69 -2.55 11.59
CA VAL A 1028 -35.57 -3.18 12.30
C VAL A 1028 -34.46 -3.47 11.30
N ILE A 1029 -33.26 -2.95 11.56
CA ILE A 1029 -32.11 -3.05 10.65
C ILE A 1029 -30.95 -3.78 11.35
N TRP A 1030 -30.41 -4.83 10.72
CA TRP A 1030 -29.27 -5.58 11.25
C TRP A 1030 -28.44 -6.26 10.16
N GLY A 1031 -27.24 -6.71 10.52
CA GLY A 1031 -26.39 -7.58 9.72
C GLY A 1031 -25.96 -8.79 10.55
N ASN A 1032 -25.79 -9.93 9.88
CA ASN A 1032 -25.59 -11.21 10.56
C ASN A 1032 -24.24 -11.27 11.29
N ARG A 1033 -23.17 -10.68 10.74
CA ARG A 1033 -21.84 -10.74 11.35
C ARG A 1033 -21.78 -9.92 12.62
N GLN A 1034 -22.30 -8.68 12.59
CA GLN A 1034 -22.34 -7.80 13.75
C GLN A 1034 -23.26 -8.34 14.85
N LEU A 1035 -24.39 -8.93 14.47
CA LEU A 1035 -25.32 -9.53 15.41
C LEU A 1035 -24.71 -10.75 16.13
N TYR A 1036 -24.08 -11.65 15.37
CA TYR A 1036 -23.36 -12.80 15.94
C TYR A 1036 -22.14 -12.38 16.75
N HIS A 1037 -21.37 -11.39 16.29
CA HIS A 1037 -20.24 -10.83 17.04
C HIS A 1037 -20.70 -10.20 18.35
N MET A 1038 -21.86 -9.54 18.40
CA MET A 1038 -22.44 -9.04 19.66
C MET A 1038 -22.76 -10.19 20.62
N LEU A 1039 -23.37 -11.28 20.13
CA LEU A 1039 -23.66 -12.46 20.96
C LEU A 1039 -22.38 -13.01 21.60
N LEU A 1040 -21.32 -13.18 20.81
CA LEU A 1040 -20.02 -13.62 21.34
C LEU A 1040 -19.39 -12.60 22.27
N TYR A 1041 -19.47 -11.31 21.95
CA TYR A 1041 -18.93 -10.25 22.79
C TYR A 1041 -19.61 -10.20 24.16
N VAL A 1042 -20.95 -10.30 24.21
CA VAL A 1042 -21.71 -10.35 25.47
C VAL A 1042 -21.41 -11.64 26.24
N THR A 1043 -21.33 -12.78 25.55
CA THR A 1043 -20.97 -14.06 26.13
C THR A 1043 -19.57 -14.01 26.75
N ASN A 1044 -18.58 -13.47 26.03
CA ASN A 1044 -17.22 -13.29 26.52
C ASN A 1044 -17.20 -12.33 27.72
N LEU A 1045 -17.96 -11.22 27.71
CA LEU A 1045 -18.07 -10.35 28.88
C LEU A 1045 -18.60 -11.10 30.11
N ILE A 1046 -19.50 -12.06 29.96
CA ILE A 1046 -20.02 -12.88 31.07
C ILE A 1046 -18.95 -13.84 31.57
N TYR A 1047 -18.40 -14.67 30.67
CA TYR A 1047 -17.46 -15.74 31.03
C TYR A 1047 -16.07 -15.20 31.43
N ASP A 1048 -15.72 -13.99 31.00
CA ASP A 1048 -14.54 -13.26 31.49
C ASP A 1048 -14.80 -12.52 32.81
N GLY A 1049 -16.01 -12.58 33.36
CA GLY A 1049 -16.35 -11.90 34.61
C GLY A 1049 -16.37 -10.37 34.49
N ARG A 1050 -16.62 -9.83 33.30
CA ARG A 1050 -16.53 -8.39 32.97
C ARG A 1050 -17.87 -7.70 32.77
N LEU A 1051 -18.98 -8.44 32.70
CA LEU A 1051 -20.29 -7.84 32.48
C LEU A 1051 -20.67 -6.92 33.65
N SER A 1052 -20.76 -5.62 33.39
CA SER A 1052 -21.23 -4.65 34.38
C SER A 1052 -22.75 -4.73 34.55
N THR A 1053 -23.21 -4.88 35.77
CA THR A 1053 -24.63 -4.96 36.14
C THR A 1053 -24.89 -4.24 37.47
N LYS A 1054 -26.15 -3.82 37.69
CA LYS A 1054 -26.64 -3.35 39.00
C LYS A 1054 -27.55 -4.39 39.68
N ASP A 1055 -27.87 -5.49 38.99
CA ASP A 1055 -28.66 -6.58 39.54
C ASP A 1055 -27.81 -7.46 40.46
N ASN A 1056 -28.36 -7.80 41.63
CA ASN A 1056 -27.63 -8.53 42.66
C ASN A 1056 -27.35 -9.99 42.26
N LYS A 1057 -28.27 -10.66 41.55
CA LYS A 1057 -28.07 -12.05 41.12
C LYS A 1057 -27.00 -12.12 40.05
N MET A 1058 -27.06 -11.23 39.06
CA MET A 1058 -26.05 -11.13 38.02
C MET A 1058 -24.68 -10.76 38.60
N ALA A 1059 -24.60 -9.79 39.51
CA ALA A 1059 -23.34 -9.43 40.16
C ALA A 1059 -22.72 -10.60 40.95
N THR A 1060 -23.54 -11.38 41.63
CA THR A 1060 -23.11 -12.58 42.38
C THR A 1060 -22.57 -13.65 41.43
N LEU A 1061 -23.26 -13.91 40.32
CA LEU A 1061 -22.83 -14.88 39.32
C LEU A 1061 -21.50 -14.47 38.68
N ILE A 1062 -21.38 -13.21 38.25
CA ILE A 1062 -20.15 -12.67 37.66
C ILE A 1062 -18.96 -12.76 38.63
N GLY A 1063 -19.19 -12.51 39.92
CA GLY A 1063 -18.19 -12.74 40.98
C GLY A 1063 -17.75 -14.20 41.06
N ARG A 1064 -18.70 -15.15 41.08
CA ARG A 1064 -18.39 -16.59 41.10
C ARG A 1064 -17.62 -17.04 39.85
N ILE A 1065 -17.99 -16.54 38.67
CA ILE A 1065 -17.29 -16.83 37.41
C ILE A 1065 -15.84 -16.31 37.49
N SER A 1066 -15.64 -15.08 37.97
CA SER A 1066 -14.31 -14.48 38.13
C SER A 1066 -13.42 -15.28 39.07
N ASP A 1067 -13.96 -15.72 40.21
CA ASP A 1067 -13.25 -16.56 41.18
C ASP A 1067 -12.87 -17.92 40.58
N ASN A 1068 -13.78 -18.54 39.83
CA ASN A 1068 -13.49 -19.80 39.15
C ASN A 1068 -12.39 -19.63 38.09
N ARG A 1069 -12.50 -18.59 37.25
CA ARG A 1069 -11.54 -18.26 36.21
C ARG A 1069 -10.13 -18.08 36.77
N GLY A 1070 -9.99 -17.37 37.89
CA GLY A 1070 -8.71 -17.22 38.61
C GLY A 1070 -8.12 -18.55 39.07
N ARG A 1071 -8.94 -19.47 39.62
CA ARG A 1071 -8.48 -20.82 40.00
C ARG A 1071 -8.02 -21.63 38.79
N LEU A 1072 -8.80 -21.59 37.71
CA LEU A 1072 -8.50 -22.32 36.47
C LEU A 1072 -7.22 -21.80 35.81
N PHE A 1073 -7.00 -20.49 35.80
CA PHE A 1073 -5.78 -19.89 35.31
C PHE A 1073 -4.56 -20.27 36.17
N ASN A 1074 -4.70 -20.30 37.50
CA ASN A 1074 -3.64 -20.80 38.38
C ASN A 1074 -3.26 -22.25 38.04
N GLN A 1075 -4.25 -23.12 37.85
CA GLN A 1075 -4.01 -24.51 37.45
C GLN A 1075 -3.32 -24.62 36.09
N LEU A 1076 -3.75 -23.81 35.10
CA LEU A 1076 -3.11 -23.77 33.79
C LEU A 1076 -1.61 -23.46 33.88
N ILE A 1077 -1.25 -22.44 34.67
CA ILE A 1077 0.15 -22.05 34.86
C ILE A 1077 0.95 -23.17 35.54
N VAL A 1078 0.37 -23.84 36.54
CA VAL A 1078 0.99 -25.00 37.20
C VAL A 1078 1.24 -26.13 36.21
N ASP A 1079 0.26 -26.45 35.36
CA ASP A 1079 0.39 -27.50 34.35
C ASP A 1079 1.47 -27.13 33.33
N MET A 1080 1.48 -25.89 32.83
CA MET A 1080 2.49 -25.39 31.89
C MET A 1080 3.91 -25.45 32.48
N LEU A 1081 4.10 -25.02 33.73
CA LEU A 1081 5.40 -25.06 34.40
C LEU A 1081 5.87 -26.49 34.69
N SER A 1082 4.94 -27.37 35.08
CA SER A 1082 5.24 -28.77 35.36
C SER A 1082 5.65 -29.51 34.09
N ASP A 1083 4.99 -29.21 32.97
CA ASP A 1083 5.31 -29.77 31.65
C ASP A 1083 6.70 -29.40 31.14
N MET A 1084 7.31 -28.32 31.62
CA MET A 1084 8.70 -27.96 31.28
C MET A 1084 9.71 -28.99 31.79
N GLY A 1085 9.37 -29.78 32.81
CA GLY A 1085 10.18 -30.89 33.30
C GLY A 1085 11.48 -30.50 34.03
N VAL A 1086 11.78 -29.21 34.16
CA VAL A 1086 13.01 -28.70 34.80
C VAL A 1086 12.78 -28.08 36.19
N PHE A 1087 11.53 -27.74 36.53
CA PHE A 1087 11.18 -27.11 37.80
C PHE A 1087 10.41 -28.05 38.71
N ARG A 1088 10.60 -27.92 40.03
CA ARG A 1088 9.64 -28.40 41.01
C ARG A 1088 8.60 -27.31 41.28
N VAL A 1089 7.32 -27.62 41.04
CA VAL A 1089 6.22 -26.67 41.08
C VAL A 1089 5.23 -27.08 42.17
N GLU A 1090 4.98 -26.20 43.14
CA GLU A 1090 4.06 -26.45 44.26
C GLU A 1090 2.96 -25.37 44.29
N PRO A 1091 1.69 -25.72 44.04
CA PRO A 1091 0.59 -24.75 43.99
C PRO A 1091 -0.05 -24.47 45.35
N ASN A 1092 -0.60 -23.27 45.52
CA ASN A 1092 -1.42 -22.83 46.66
C ASN A 1092 -0.77 -23.11 48.04
N VAL A 1093 0.50 -22.74 48.21
CA VAL A 1093 1.28 -23.04 49.41
C VAL A 1093 0.82 -22.14 50.56
N LYS A 1094 0.14 -22.75 51.55
CA LYS A 1094 -0.36 -22.05 52.77
C LYS A 1094 0.57 -22.16 53.96
N LYS A 1095 1.46 -23.17 53.94
CA LYS A 1095 2.38 -23.49 55.05
C LYS A 1095 3.70 -23.99 54.50
N ILE A 1096 4.80 -23.61 55.14
CA ILE A 1096 6.13 -24.18 54.90
C ILE A 1096 6.67 -24.75 56.22
N ASN A 1097 7.11 -25.99 56.22
CA ASN A 1097 7.55 -26.76 57.39
C ASN A 1097 6.57 -26.67 58.57
N LYS A 1098 5.27 -26.83 58.30
CA LYS A 1098 4.13 -26.69 59.25
C LYS A 1098 3.92 -25.27 59.81
N LYS A 1099 4.73 -24.27 59.46
CA LYS A 1099 4.52 -22.87 59.82
C LYS A 1099 3.54 -22.22 58.83
N LEU A 1100 2.57 -21.48 59.34
CA LEU A 1100 1.63 -20.71 58.53
C LEU A 1100 2.33 -19.47 57.95
N ILE A 1101 2.03 -19.13 56.69
CA ILE A 1101 2.50 -17.88 56.09
C ILE A 1101 1.68 -16.73 56.71
N ALA A 1102 2.25 -16.08 57.72
CA ALA A 1102 1.60 -15.08 58.55
C ALA A 1102 2.58 -13.96 58.93
N ASP A 1103 2.05 -12.78 59.22
CA ASP A 1103 2.85 -11.68 59.75
C ASP A 1103 3.22 -11.89 61.23
N GLU A 1104 4.05 -10.98 61.76
CA GLU A 1104 4.54 -11.01 63.15
C GLU A 1104 3.41 -11.06 64.20
N ASN A 1105 2.21 -10.59 63.86
CA ASN A 1105 1.03 -10.60 64.73
C ASN A 1105 0.18 -11.88 64.58
N GLY A 1106 0.63 -12.84 63.77
CA GLY A 1106 -0.09 -14.08 63.48
C GLY A 1106 -1.24 -13.93 62.49
N ASN A 1107 -1.38 -12.77 61.82
CA ASN A 1107 -2.39 -12.62 60.78
C ASN A 1107 -1.91 -13.25 59.48
N THR A 1108 -2.76 -14.03 58.83
CA THR A 1108 -2.41 -14.67 57.54
C THR A 1108 -2.01 -13.65 56.47
N LEU A 1109 -0.93 -13.95 55.74
CA LEU A 1109 -0.50 -13.18 54.58
C LEU A 1109 -1.14 -13.67 53.27
N GLY A 1110 -1.91 -14.77 53.32
CA GLY A 1110 -2.41 -15.49 52.16
C GLY A 1110 -1.51 -16.66 51.76
N ASP A 1111 -1.97 -17.46 50.80
CA ASP A 1111 -1.17 -18.47 50.12
C ASP A 1111 -0.19 -17.87 49.11
N ILE A 1112 0.83 -18.63 48.76
CA ILE A 1112 1.63 -18.42 47.54
C ILE A 1112 0.92 -19.18 46.42
N ASP A 1113 0.52 -18.49 45.35
CA ASP A 1113 -0.25 -19.08 44.25
C ASP A 1113 0.54 -20.23 43.59
N VAL A 1114 1.81 -19.99 43.24
CA VAL A 1114 2.74 -21.02 42.74
C VAL A 1114 4.15 -20.79 43.30
N LEU A 1115 4.76 -21.85 43.85
CA LEU A 1115 6.16 -21.86 44.27
C LEU A 1115 6.97 -22.68 43.24
N ILE A 1116 7.94 -22.05 42.59
CA ILE A 1116 8.79 -22.67 41.55
C ILE A 1116 10.20 -22.83 42.12
N ILE A 1117 10.73 -24.05 42.11
CA ILE A 1117 12.07 -24.37 42.60
C ILE A 1117 12.91 -24.89 41.44
N ASP A 1118 13.94 -24.12 41.07
CA ASP A 1118 14.96 -24.53 40.10
C ASP A 1118 16.18 -25.06 40.86
N GLY A 1119 16.34 -26.38 40.86
CA GLY A 1119 17.46 -27.04 41.52
C GLY A 1119 18.81 -26.79 40.83
N GLU A 1120 18.81 -26.55 39.52
CA GLU A 1120 20.04 -26.32 38.76
C GLU A 1120 20.60 -24.92 39.05
N MET A 1121 19.72 -23.91 39.06
CA MET A 1121 20.09 -22.51 39.32
C MET A 1121 20.13 -22.15 40.81
N HIS A 1122 19.73 -23.06 41.70
CA HIS A 1122 19.55 -22.81 43.14
C HIS A 1122 18.68 -21.57 43.40
N HIS A 1123 17.54 -21.48 42.71
CA HIS A 1123 16.64 -20.34 42.74
C HIS A 1123 15.22 -20.78 43.09
N VAL A 1124 14.60 -20.06 44.03
CA VAL A 1124 13.17 -20.19 44.37
C VAL A 1124 12.42 -18.96 43.86
N TYR A 1125 11.43 -19.18 43.01
CA TYR A 1125 10.54 -18.13 42.56
C TYR A 1125 9.20 -18.23 43.28
N VAL A 1126 8.82 -17.14 43.95
CA VAL A 1126 7.52 -16.98 44.61
C VAL A 1126 6.61 -16.28 43.60
N ALA A 1127 5.75 -17.04 42.94
CA ALA A 1127 4.90 -16.54 41.87
C ALA A 1127 3.49 -16.22 42.39
N GLU A 1128 3.01 -15.00 42.11
CA GLU A 1128 1.60 -14.64 42.21
C GLU A 1128 0.96 -14.79 40.84
N VAL A 1129 -0.14 -15.53 40.74
CA VAL A 1129 -0.83 -15.79 39.48
C VAL A 1129 -2.11 -14.97 39.43
N LYS A 1130 -2.27 -14.16 38.38
CA LYS A 1130 -3.44 -13.30 38.21
C LYS A 1130 -3.92 -13.27 36.78
N ASP A 1131 -5.20 -13.56 36.62
CA ASP A 1131 -5.86 -13.48 35.33
C ASP A 1131 -6.31 -12.03 35.05
N PHE A 1132 -5.36 -11.21 34.60
CA PHE A 1132 -5.61 -9.82 34.20
C PHE A 1132 -5.94 -9.73 32.72
N ASN A 1133 -6.94 -8.91 32.40
CA ASN A 1133 -7.19 -8.54 31.03
C ASN A 1133 -6.29 -7.36 30.65
N PHE A 1134 -5.82 -7.34 29.41
CA PHE A 1134 -5.02 -6.27 28.84
C PHE A 1134 -5.79 -4.96 28.86
N SER A 1135 -5.14 -3.94 29.41
CA SER A 1135 -5.67 -2.58 29.50
C SER A 1135 -5.56 -1.86 28.15
N ARG A 1136 -6.69 -1.52 27.52
CA ARG A 1136 -6.71 -1.04 26.12
C ARG A 1136 -6.72 0.48 26.00
N ASN A 1137 -7.09 1.19 27.07
CA ASN A 1137 -7.19 2.65 27.08
C ASN A 1137 -6.67 3.24 28.40
N PRO A 1138 -6.51 4.57 28.49
CA PRO A 1138 -5.88 5.24 29.64
C PRO A 1138 -6.65 4.98 30.94
N TYR A 1139 -7.97 4.92 30.85
CA TYR A 1139 -8.82 4.61 32.00
C TYR A 1139 -8.54 3.20 32.56
N GLU A 1140 -8.44 2.19 31.69
CA GLU A 1140 -8.11 0.82 32.11
C GLU A 1140 -6.69 0.73 32.66
N ILE A 1141 -5.71 1.38 32.02
CA ILE A 1141 -4.32 1.45 32.49
C ILE A 1141 -4.25 2.07 33.89
N GLN A 1142 -5.00 3.16 34.12
CA GLN A 1142 -5.05 3.79 35.44
C GLN A 1142 -5.72 2.88 36.48
N ALA A 1143 -6.81 2.21 36.12
CA ALA A 1143 -7.49 1.28 37.01
C ALA A 1143 -6.64 0.03 37.33
N GLU A 1144 -5.83 -0.43 36.39
CA GLU A 1144 -4.81 -1.47 36.59
C GLU A 1144 -3.72 -0.98 37.55
N TYR A 1145 -3.16 0.21 37.30
CA TYR A 1145 -2.12 0.82 38.14
C TYR A 1145 -2.56 0.97 39.60
N LEU A 1146 -3.75 1.53 39.82
CA LEU A 1146 -4.30 1.73 41.17
C LEU A 1146 -4.49 0.40 41.91
N ARG A 1147 -4.90 -0.67 41.22
CA ARG A 1147 -5.10 -1.99 41.84
C ARG A 1147 -3.79 -2.72 42.11
N MET A 1148 -2.83 -2.61 41.20
CA MET A 1148 -1.56 -3.33 41.25
C MET A 1148 -0.58 -2.70 42.24
N PHE A 1149 -0.49 -1.38 42.27
CA PHE A 1149 0.65 -0.68 42.88
C PHE A 1149 0.28 0.30 44.00
N VAL A 1150 -0.95 0.81 44.03
CA VAL A 1150 -1.34 1.86 45.00
C VAL A 1150 -2.14 1.30 46.16
N ASP A 1151 -1.62 1.45 47.38
CA ASP A 1151 -2.35 1.09 48.60
C ASP A 1151 -3.49 2.10 48.85
N GLY A 1152 -4.72 1.60 48.96
CA GLY A 1152 -5.89 2.36 49.40
C GLY A 1152 -6.35 1.90 50.80
N GLU A 1153 -7.66 1.80 51.00
CA GLU A 1153 -8.21 1.16 52.22
C GLU A 1153 -7.79 -0.31 52.34
N LYS A 1154 -7.52 -0.97 51.21
CA LYS A 1154 -6.92 -2.31 51.13
C LYS A 1154 -5.54 -2.21 50.48
N LYS A 1155 -4.62 -3.07 50.92
CA LYS A 1155 -3.29 -3.21 50.30
C LYS A 1155 -3.41 -3.67 48.83
N CYS A 1156 -2.60 -3.10 47.95
CA CYS A 1156 -2.49 -3.46 46.54
C CYS A 1156 -1.88 -4.86 46.35
N TYR A 1157 -1.93 -5.38 45.12
CA TYR A 1157 -1.40 -6.71 44.82
C TYR A 1157 0.12 -6.80 45.03
N ALA A 1158 0.89 -5.81 44.58
CA ALA A 1158 2.34 -5.77 44.75
C ALA A 1158 2.75 -5.79 46.23
N THR A 1159 2.11 -4.97 47.08
CA THR A 1159 2.40 -4.95 48.53
C THR A 1159 2.08 -6.30 49.19
N LYS A 1160 0.96 -6.94 48.82
CA LYS A 1160 0.62 -8.28 49.35
C LYS A 1160 1.62 -9.34 48.92
N HIS A 1161 2.04 -9.33 47.66
CA HIS A 1161 3.04 -10.27 47.14
C HIS A 1161 4.39 -10.10 47.83
N ASN A 1162 4.90 -8.88 47.92
CA ASN A 1162 6.19 -8.60 48.56
C ASN A 1162 6.25 -9.07 50.02
N ARG A 1163 5.14 -8.98 50.77
CA ARG A 1163 5.06 -9.53 52.13
C ARG A 1163 5.23 -11.05 52.16
N ARG A 1164 4.65 -11.78 51.20
CA ARG A 1164 4.82 -13.24 51.06
C ARG A 1164 6.25 -13.60 50.63
N VAL A 1165 6.83 -12.87 49.68
CA VAL A 1165 8.23 -13.05 49.25
C VAL A 1165 9.20 -12.85 50.41
N ASN A 1166 9.03 -11.78 51.20
CA ASN A 1166 9.88 -11.51 52.37
C ASN A 1166 9.73 -12.59 53.44
N TRP A 1167 8.51 -13.08 53.67
CA TRP A 1167 8.29 -14.21 54.58
C TRP A 1167 9.10 -15.45 54.13
N VAL A 1168 9.10 -15.77 52.83
CA VAL A 1168 9.89 -16.89 52.29
C VAL A 1168 11.41 -16.66 52.48
N ARG A 1169 11.89 -15.43 52.32
CA ARG A 1169 13.30 -15.06 52.58
C ARG A 1169 13.71 -15.33 54.02
N GLU A 1170 12.85 -14.97 54.98
CA GLU A 1170 13.08 -15.20 56.40
C GLU A 1170 12.98 -16.69 56.79
N HIS A 1171 12.30 -17.50 55.96
CA HIS A 1171 12.01 -18.91 56.22
C HIS A 1171 12.70 -19.87 55.22
N ILE A 1172 13.83 -19.48 54.62
CA ILE A 1172 14.54 -20.32 53.64
C ILE A 1172 14.98 -21.68 54.22
N GLU A 1173 15.38 -21.73 55.49
CA GLU A 1173 15.77 -23.00 56.14
C GLU A 1173 14.58 -23.95 56.31
N ASP A 1174 13.38 -23.43 56.54
CA ASP A 1174 12.15 -24.22 56.55
C ASP A 1174 11.84 -24.79 55.16
N LEU A 1175 12.15 -24.03 54.11
CA LEU A 1175 11.97 -24.43 52.72
C LEU A 1175 12.97 -25.54 52.33
N LYS A 1176 14.24 -25.42 52.75
CA LYS A 1176 15.25 -26.49 52.59
C LYS A 1176 14.82 -27.79 53.26
N MET A 1177 14.32 -27.71 54.50
CA MET A 1177 13.84 -28.89 55.23
C MET A 1177 12.63 -29.55 54.56
N GLN A 1178 11.63 -28.77 54.11
CA GLN A 1178 10.42 -29.32 53.51
C GLN A 1178 10.68 -29.98 52.15
N TYR A 1179 11.51 -29.35 51.31
CA TYR A 1179 11.69 -29.77 49.92
C TYR A 1179 12.98 -30.55 49.66
N GLY A 1180 13.81 -30.74 50.68
CA GLY A 1180 15.07 -31.50 50.57
C GLY A 1180 16.12 -30.79 49.73
N LEU A 1181 16.21 -29.46 49.86
CA LEU A 1181 17.13 -28.65 49.06
C LEU A 1181 18.56 -28.73 49.57
N ASP A 1182 19.53 -28.64 48.67
CA ASP A 1182 20.95 -28.66 49.00
C ASP A 1182 21.33 -27.52 49.96
N ASN A 1183 22.31 -27.80 50.83
CA ASN A 1183 22.79 -26.83 51.82
C ASN A 1183 23.76 -25.81 51.20
N VAL A 1184 23.26 -25.06 50.22
CA VAL A 1184 23.94 -23.93 49.57
C VAL A 1184 23.12 -22.65 49.74
N ALA A 1185 23.63 -21.53 49.22
CA ALA A 1185 22.88 -20.28 49.18
C ALA A 1185 21.84 -20.34 48.05
N TRP A 1186 20.56 -20.17 48.41
CA TRP A 1186 19.45 -20.13 47.45
C TRP A 1186 18.99 -18.68 47.24
N LYS A 1187 18.73 -18.31 45.99
CA LYS A 1187 18.12 -17.01 45.66
C LYS A 1187 16.60 -17.08 45.75
N ILE A 1188 15.97 -15.98 46.16
CA ILE A 1188 14.50 -15.86 46.23
C ILE A 1188 14.04 -14.59 45.53
N SER A 1189 13.33 -14.78 44.42
CA SER A 1189 12.73 -13.68 43.64
C SER A 1189 11.21 -13.81 43.64
N GLY A 1190 10.53 -12.66 43.74
CA GLY A 1190 9.09 -12.58 43.53
C GLY A 1190 8.81 -12.30 42.07
N LEU A 1191 7.83 -12.98 41.48
CA LEU A 1191 7.36 -12.68 40.13
C LEU A 1191 5.83 -12.74 40.06
N PHE A 1192 5.25 -12.03 39.11
CA PHE A 1192 3.84 -12.15 38.74
C PHE A 1192 3.73 -12.94 37.44
N ILE A 1193 2.85 -13.95 37.41
CA ILE A 1193 2.45 -14.63 36.18
C ILE A 1193 1.04 -14.18 35.84
N VAL A 1194 0.89 -13.54 34.69
CA VAL A 1194 -0.38 -12.92 34.28
C VAL A 1194 -0.90 -13.52 32.98
N SER A 1195 -2.21 -13.52 32.78
CA SER A 1195 -2.79 -14.05 31.54
C SER A 1195 -2.47 -13.17 30.34
N GLU A 1196 -2.51 -11.85 30.53
CA GLU A 1196 -2.12 -10.83 29.56
C GLU A 1196 -1.15 -9.81 30.22
N PRO A 1197 -0.21 -9.19 29.47
CA PRO A 1197 0.78 -8.24 30.02
C PRO A 1197 0.16 -7.03 30.73
N LEU A 1198 0.88 -6.55 31.76
CA LEU A 1198 0.50 -5.37 32.54
C LEU A 1198 1.18 -4.11 32.01
N ILE A 1199 0.48 -3.36 31.14
CA ILE A 1199 0.98 -2.12 30.54
C ILE A 1199 1.36 -1.10 31.62
N SER A 1200 0.59 -1.04 32.72
CA SER A 1200 0.85 -0.09 33.80
C SER A 1200 2.24 -0.26 34.44
N THR A 1201 2.81 -1.47 34.42
CA THR A 1201 4.17 -1.74 34.93
C THR A 1201 5.21 -0.93 34.16
N GLN A 1202 5.13 -0.96 32.82
CA GLN A 1202 6.06 -0.26 31.94
C GLN A 1202 5.81 1.25 31.94
N VAL A 1203 4.53 1.65 31.80
CA VAL A 1203 4.13 3.06 31.73
C VAL A 1203 4.48 3.83 33.01
N TYR A 1204 4.24 3.23 34.17
CA TYR A 1204 4.58 3.83 35.47
C TYR A 1204 5.95 3.41 36.01
N ARG A 1205 6.79 2.74 35.20
CA ARG A 1205 8.16 2.31 35.51
C ARG A 1205 8.28 1.62 36.88
N GLN A 1206 7.41 0.64 37.12
CA GLN A 1206 7.38 -0.14 38.35
C GLN A 1206 8.41 -1.26 38.29
N ASP A 1207 9.25 -1.36 39.32
CA ASP A 1207 10.31 -2.38 39.43
C ASP A 1207 9.75 -3.67 40.03
N ILE A 1208 8.93 -4.38 39.23
CA ILE A 1208 8.44 -5.72 39.54
C ILE A 1208 8.59 -6.66 38.33
N GLU A 1209 8.91 -7.92 38.59
CA GLU A 1209 9.00 -8.94 37.54
C GLU A 1209 7.60 -9.45 37.20
N VAL A 1210 7.20 -9.29 35.94
CA VAL A 1210 5.93 -9.75 35.38
C VAL A 1210 6.23 -10.55 34.13
N ILE A 1211 5.64 -11.75 34.03
CA ILE A 1211 5.69 -12.61 32.85
C ILE A 1211 4.26 -12.91 32.43
N SER A 1212 3.92 -12.68 31.16
CA SER A 1212 2.64 -13.12 30.63
C SER A 1212 2.63 -14.61 30.29
N LYS A 1213 1.45 -15.22 30.20
CA LYS A 1213 1.28 -16.62 29.76
C LYS A 1213 1.94 -16.88 28.40
N ALA A 1214 1.91 -15.91 27.49
CA ALA A 1214 2.51 -16.02 26.16
C ALA A 1214 4.05 -16.12 26.21
N GLU A 1215 4.69 -15.52 27.23
CA GLU A 1215 6.15 -15.47 27.40
C GLU A 1215 6.72 -16.64 28.23
N LEU A 1216 5.88 -17.53 28.75
CA LEU A 1216 6.31 -18.53 29.74
C LEU A 1216 7.23 -19.60 29.13
N SER A 1217 8.54 -19.51 29.42
CA SER A 1217 9.56 -20.49 29.01
C SER A 1217 10.61 -20.72 30.10
N VAL A 1218 11.41 -21.78 29.94
CA VAL A 1218 12.52 -22.10 30.86
C VAL A 1218 13.55 -20.97 30.87
N GLU A 1219 13.94 -20.49 29.68
CA GLU A 1219 14.89 -19.39 29.52
C GLU A 1219 14.37 -18.10 30.15
N ARG A 1220 13.08 -17.79 29.96
CA ARG A 1220 12.48 -16.57 30.51
C ARG A 1220 12.46 -16.60 32.04
N ILE A 1221 12.08 -17.71 32.67
CA ILE A 1221 12.07 -17.83 34.14
C ILE A 1221 13.49 -17.72 34.71
N ARG A 1222 14.46 -18.42 34.09
CA ARG A 1222 15.86 -18.38 34.51
C ARG A 1222 16.53 -17.02 34.30
N SER A 1223 15.98 -16.18 33.42
CA SER A 1223 16.47 -14.81 33.22
C SER A 1223 16.18 -13.87 34.39
N ILE A 1224 15.17 -14.19 35.23
CA ILE A 1224 14.79 -13.39 36.40
C ILE A 1224 15.87 -13.48 37.49
N ARG A 1225 16.29 -12.32 38.00
CA ARG A 1225 17.42 -12.22 38.94
C ARG A 1225 17.03 -12.15 40.41
#